data_AF-A0A2G5ZGJ9-F1
#
_entry.id   AF-A0A2G5ZGJ9-F1
#
_cell.length_a   1.000
_cell.length_b   1.000
_cell.length_c   1.000
_cell.angle_alpha   90.00
_cell.angle_beta   90.00
_cell.angle_gamma   90.00
#
_symmetry.space_group_name_H-M   'P 1'
#
loop_
_entity.id
_entity.type
_entity.pdbx_description
1 polymer ?
#
loop_
_entity_poly.entity_id
_entity_poly.type
_entity_poly.pdbx_seq_one_letter_code
_entity_poly.pdbx_strand_id
1 'polypeptide(L)'
;MKKMKNKDRWRIVLFPLIAIMLVFSTVSPTLAIAADETVTTVTLDKKYTTVSDINKTGFILNLKLAYGKEWATDILTNVEKKKILLEAIIADQEKEEWDKFKKDITVQLNPLVRTELILTLPSGKDYKATENQDVTININPVLIEIWPGEVTSVNFRIFAEPKISLGGSITKDTALNNIQKGGKVIELQLLNAKWNEQYITKITNFNVLLDSFKDSSVGVWDAAKLLKNTDPNKTISYSDDKRTLKIKLPALNSNYIGNVQVEVPKVFYTVENVNSEGIISETGTIITGDQISTTPVRFTIKSDVTPTMSVNGALQEKDLRDASPSPKLMLKLENAKWALSSAEKKNLLLESIQAKDQKDQWELIKNKLTSNNVDVDVNGSVVTITFPTVDNLHLIKDLNLSINIPYQLLENDVKIPVQQFSIKAQPKVLLSGTAMPVITQTDFAKGGKIVVLTLVNNQWENDIAINTIKREKLLKAFTWGTSEAEVLARADVKRTNNYTVTIKLPAVSAKFSGDIKFKSGELTEKSLLESDQNFLSKVYNLKVEAIKNQTATITGTATSKMNDLDVVKGGQTVIISLKNDSWKSNLESLQATKPIGLVTTNNKPISYNITRTNDTTATLKLENNTTFELTEDQNVNISIPKELLSVRASEPLLVESAFKVAAVTASLSGTGMNLETEDVQKGSKTLVVTLNNAEFKDKLSVIEVKAMFSGGSLPWNFAPSDYSVAKNKLTIKLPAVPTYSTKTAQSFTLKMKTSLLKDYDSMGLKEKNIENGTVSIGGVASANLGQTSFAESEVRAGNRSISITLVNAEWDPTIETNASKKAALLKGFVTTDQTKEWAIASSAIAKDGKFIVNNKTLSIQLPQNTSYSIVRDQRIVVTVAKSVLRNYKNDIQVNQNLLIRVPVIQSEESFADILDSGLADYIDQFGINNIRIEVPKKVIQKVYTYATKLGNNSLTTVEVEADAFAKKAVATIHSADGEVSKESEVRVNGKFTFVFDDVQPDSTLEVVVYDDADILVDSSFNKMVAGNKVFTDLPASPLEGSYTLYSLLTDQSLLTNILKYYSLEDLKVGTTY
;
A
#
# COMPACT_ATOMS: atom_id res chain seq x y z
N MET A 1 -1.29 -42.10 -22.29
CA MET A 1 -2.33 -42.46 -21.27
C MET A 1 -3.31 -41.28 -21.20
N LYS A 2 -4.48 -41.38 -21.85
CA LYS A 2 -5.81 -41.79 -21.30
C LYS A 2 -6.36 -40.72 -20.32
N LYS A 3 -7.55 -40.10 -20.43
CA LYS A 3 -8.80 -40.22 -21.24
C LYS A 3 -9.50 -38.82 -21.12
N MET A 4 -10.14 -38.18 -22.10
CA MET A 4 -11.28 -38.50 -23.01
C MET A 4 -12.68 -38.10 -22.46
N LYS A 5 -13.48 -37.43 -23.34
CA LYS A 5 -14.94 -37.09 -23.37
C LYS A 5 -15.30 -35.65 -22.97
N ASN A 6 -16.15 -34.87 -23.66
CA ASN A 6 -17.10 -35.00 -24.79
C ASN A 6 -17.17 -33.60 -25.47
N LYS A 7 -16.90 -33.39 -26.77
CA LYS A 7 -17.83 -33.50 -27.93
C LYS A 7 -19.28 -33.10 -27.65
N ASP A 8 -19.63 -31.85 -28.02
CA ASP A 8 -20.81 -31.51 -28.83
C ASP A 8 -20.78 -30.02 -29.24
N ARG A 9 -20.25 -29.75 -30.44
CA ARG A 9 -20.46 -28.51 -31.20
C ARG A 9 -20.62 -28.88 -32.67
N TRP A 10 -21.86 -29.14 -33.05
CA TRP A 10 -22.31 -29.26 -34.44
C TRP A 10 -23.15 -28.03 -34.76
N ARG A 11 -22.58 -27.11 -35.55
CA ARG A 11 -23.23 -26.16 -36.47
C ARG A 11 -22.19 -25.14 -36.89
N ILE A 12 -21.71 -25.27 -38.13
CA ILE A 12 -21.48 -24.19 -39.12
C ILE A 12 -20.92 -24.89 -40.36
N VAL A 13 -21.36 -24.43 -41.54
CA VAL A 13 -21.17 -24.96 -42.89
C VAL A 13 -22.14 -26.07 -43.30
N LEU A 14 -23.40 -25.67 -43.52
CA LEU A 14 -24.33 -26.41 -44.37
C LEU A 14 -24.47 -25.65 -45.70
N PHE A 15 -24.42 -26.42 -46.79
CA PHE A 15 -24.43 -26.11 -48.22
C PHE A 15 -23.10 -25.67 -48.82
N PRO A 16 -22.66 -26.25 -49.97
CA PRO A 16 -23.41 -27.07 -50.93
C PRO A 16 -22.65 -28.31 -51.50
N LEU A 17 -23.35 -29.07 -52.35
CA LEU A 17 -22.87 -30.04 -53.34
C LEU A 17 -22.43 -31.45 -52.89
N ILE A 18 -22.83 -32.44 -53.71
CA ILE A 18 -22.48 -33.87 -53.69
C ILE A 18 -23.48 -34.76 -52.95
N ALA A 19 -24.74 -34.70 -53.41
CA ALA A 19 -25.68 -35.83 -53.41
C ALA A 19 -25.63 -36.58 -54.76
N ILE A 20 -24.42 -36.72 -55.33
CA ILE A 20 -24.14 -37.53 -56.52
C ILE A 20 -22.76 -38.16 -56.29
N MET A 21 -22.72 -39.31 -55.60
CA MET A 21 -21.78 -40.41 -55.82
C MET A 21 -21.99 -41.45 -54.73
N LEU A 22 -22.07 -42.72 -55.15
CA LEU A 22 -21.92 -43.94 -54.33
C LEU A 22 -23.15 -44.44 -53.56
N VAL A 23 -24.20 -44.82 -54.30
CA VAL A 23 -24.88 -46.09 -54.02
C VAL A 23 -24.13 -47.18 -54.80
N PHE A 24 -23.49 -48.08 -54.05
CA PHE A 24 -22.87 -49.35 -54.46
C PHE A 24 -23.70 -50.06 -55.55
N SER A 25 -23.19 -50.32 -56.77
CA SER A 25 -22.36 -51.49 -57.15
C SER A 25 -22.80 -52.79 -56.44
N THR A 26 -23.45 -53.76 -57.08
CA THR A 26 -22.97 -54.75 -58.08
C THR A 26 -24.22 -55.62 -58.41
N VAL A 27 -24.52 -56.19 -59.59
CA VAL A 27 -23.75 -56.91 -60.62
C VAL A 27 -24.52 -56.84 -61.98
N SER A 28 -23.78 -56.76 -63.09
CA SER A 28 -24.14 -56.53 -64.51
C SER A 28 -24.72 -57.78 -65.27
N PRO A 29 -24.71 -57.86 -66.64
CA PRO A 29 -25.45 -57.13 -67.69
C PRO A 29 -26.10 -58.06 -68.77
N THR A 30 -26.87 -57.50 -69.71
CA THR A 30 -27.05 -57.86 -71.16
C THR A 30 -28.34 -57.16 -71.62
N LEU A 31 -28.52 -56.52 -72.78
CA LEU A 31 -27.88 -56.48 -74.10
C LEU A 31 -28.11 -55.08 -74.69
N ALA A 32 -27.18 -54.61 -75.53
CA ALA A 32 -27.24 -53.36 -76.27
C ALA A 32 -28.08 -53.48 -77.56
N ILE A 33 -28.81 -52.42 -77.94
CA ILE A 33 -29.00 -52.00 -79.34
C ILE A 33 -28.97 -50.46 -79.37
N ALA A 34 -28.15 -49.91 -80.27
CA ALA A 34 -28.00 -48.49 -80.55
C ALA A 34 -29.11 -47.94 -81.47
N ALA A 35 -29.50 -46.67 -81.30
CA ALA A 35 -29.97 -45.81 -82.41
C ALA A 35 -29.96 -44.31 -82.03
N ASP A 36 -29.39 -43.51 -82.93
CA ASP A 36 -28.98 -42.09 -82.92
C ASP A 36 -30.06 -40.99 -82.69
N GLU A 37 -31.05 -41.18 -81.82
CA GLU A 37 -31.93 -40.06 -81.39
C GLU A 37 -31.97 -39.99 -79.86
N THR A 38 -31.39 -38.96 -79.25
CA THR A 38 -31.43 -38.79 -77.78
C THR A 38 -32.63 -37.98 -77.29
N VAL A 39 -33.34 -37.30 -78.21
CA VAL A 39 -34.51 -36.45 -77.91
C VAL A 39 -35.60 -36.70 -78.95
N THR A 40 -36.83 -36.94 -78.51
CA THR A 40 -38.01 -36.92 -79.41
C THR A 40 -38.82 -35.64 -79.22
N THR A 41 -39.33 -35.09 -80.32
CA THR A 41 -40.08 -33.83 -80.32
C THR A 41 -41.59 -34.08 -80.30
N VAL A 42 -42.29 -33.32 -79.46
CA VAL A 42 -43.76 -33.29 -79.43
C VAL A 42 -44.22 -31.93 -79.94
N THR A 43 -45.29 -31.92 -80.74
CA THR A 43 -45.90 -30.67 -81.25
C THR A 43 -47.36 -30.57 -80.82
N LEU A 44 -47.81 -29.34 -80.60
CA LEU A 44 -49.21 -29.00 -80.33
C LEU A 44 -49.87 -28.43 -81.59
N ASP A 45 -51.13 -28.77 -81.82
CA ASP A 45 -51.96 -28.19 -82.88
C ASP A 45 -52.46 -26.78 -82.55
N LYS A 46 -52.56 -26.45 -81.26
CA LYS A 46 -52.94 -25.13 -80.74
C LYS A 46 -52.00 -24.69 -79.64
N LYS A 47 -51.60 -23.41 -79.66
CA LYS A 47 -50.67 -22.83 -78.69
C LYS A 47 -51.31 -21.86 -77.70
N TYR A 48 -52.61 -21.59 -77.82
CA TYR A 48 -53.32 -20.78 -76.84
C TYR A 48 -54.81 -21.11 -76.77
N THR A 49 -55.44 -20.64 -75.71
CA THR A 49 -56.89 -20.57 -75.51
C THR A 49 -57.21 -19.45 -74.53
N THR A 50 -58.49 -19.19 -74.27
CA THR A 50 -58.94 -18.25 -73.24
C THR A 50 -59.75 -18.98 -72.17
N VAL A 51 -59.81 -18.41 -70.97
CA VAL A 51 -60.70 -18.91 -69.90
C VAL A 51 -62.15 -19.01 -70.37
N SER A 52 -62.62 -18.02 -71.13
CA SER A 52 -63.98 -18.01 -71.70
C SER A 52 -64.20 -19.20 -72.64
N ASP A 53 -63.25 -19.48 -73.54
CA ASP A 53 -63.38 -20.55 -74.53
C ASP A 53 -63.33 -21.94 -73.87
N ILE A 54 -62.46 -22.12 -72.88
CA ILE A 54 -62.44 -23.33 -72.04
C ILE A 54 -63.81 -23.52 -71.39
N ASN A 55 -64.34 -22.50 -70.71
CA ASN A 55 -65.59 -22.63 -69.96
C ASN A 55 -66.82 -22.86 -70.85
N LYS A 56 -66.90 -22.20 -72.02
CA LYS A 56 -68.07 -22.29 -72.91
C LYS A 56 -68.07 -23.55 -73.76
N THR A 57 -66.94 -23.85 -74.40
CA THR A 57 -66.86 -24.88 -75.45
C THR A 57 -65.85 -25.97 -75.15
N GLY A 58 -65.03 -25.82 -74.11
CA GLY A 58 -63.93 -26.72 -73.81
C GLY A 58 -62.75 -26.43 -74.71
N PHE A 59 -61.62 -27.10 -74.46
CA PHE A 59 -60.42 -26.93 -75.28
C PHE A 59 -59.77 -28.28 -75.57
N ILE A 60 -59.66 -28.61 -76.85
CA ILE A 60 -59.02 -29.83 -77.33
C ILE A 60 -57.61 -29.48 -77.78
N LEU A 61 -56.65 -30.22 -77.23
CA LEU A 61 -55.23 -30.12 -77.51
C LEU A 61 -54.71 -31.46 -78.01
N ASN A 62 -54.10 -31.46 -79.20
CA ASN A 62 -53.55 -32.66 -79.81
C ASN A 62 -52.02 -32.67 -79.69
N LEU A 63 -51.48 -33.67 -79.00
CA LEU A 63 -50.05 -33.89 -78.84
C LEU A 63 -49.59 -34.93 -79.85
N LYS A 64 -48.81 -34.50 -80.83
CA LYS A 64 -48.26 -35.35 -81.89
C LYS A 64 -46.79 -35.63 -81.66
N LEU A 65 -46.43 -36.91 -81.65
CA LEU A 65 -45.04 -37.37 -81.67
C LEU A 65 -44.49 -37.31 -83.09
N ALA A 66 -43.26 -36.82 -83.22
CA ALA A 66 -42.54 -36.83 -84.49
C ALA A 66 -41.91 -38.20 -84.79
N TYR A 67 -41.41 -38.38 -86.02
CA TYR A 67 -40.53 -39.48 -86.44
C TYR A 67 -41.07 -40.90 -86.20
N GLY A 68 -42.39 -41.08 -86.29
CA GLY A 68 -43.03 -42.41 -86.22
C GLY A 68 -43.02 -43.05 -84.83
N LYS A 69 -42.74 -42.30 -83.76
CA LYS A 69 -42.84 -42.81 -82.38
C LYS A 69 -44.30 -42.89 -81.95
N GLU A 70 -44.62 -43.90 -81.15
CA GLU A 70 -45.98 -44.16 -80.65
C GLU A 70 -46.09 -43.92 -79.15
N TRP A 71 -47.24 -43.41 -78.71
CA TRP A 71 -47.59 -43.33 -77.29
C TRP A 71 -47.77 -44.74 -76.71
N ALA A 72 -47.42 -44.90 -75.44
CA ALA A 72 -47.54 -46.18 -74.74
C ALA A 72 -48.96 -46.73 -74.81
N THR A 73 -49.09 -48.00 -75.20
CA THR A 73 -50.40 -48.61 -75.48
C THR A 73 -51.33 -48.73 -74.26
N ASP A 74 -50.75 -48.75 -73.05
CA ASP A 74 -51.47 -48.82 -71.78
C ASP A 74 -51.69 -47.44 -71.13
N ILE A 75 -51.37 -46.31 -71.79
CA ILE A 75 -51.46 -44.97 -71.19
C ILE A 75 -52.86 -44.63 -70.64
N LEU A 76 -53.91 -45.21 -71.21
CA LEU A 76 -55.31 -45.00 -70.79
C LEU A 76 -55.76 -45.96 -69.68
N THR A 77 -55.19 -47.17 -69.62
CA THR A 77 -55.59 -48.24 -68.69
C THR A 77 -54.70 -48.30 -67.44
N ASN A 78 -53.47 -47.81 -67.53
CA ASN A 78 -52.51 -47.76 -66.44
C ASN A 78 -52.69 -46.47 -65.63
N VAL A 79 -53.16 -46.62 -64.39
CA VAL A 79 -53.46 -45.49 -63.48
C VAL A 79 -52.23 -44.64 -63.21
N GLU A 80 -51.04 -45.24 -63.07
CA GLU A 80 -49.79 -44.50 -62.81
C GLU A 80 -49.31 -43.74 -64.06
N LYS A 81 -49.39 -44.32 -65.27
CA LYS A 81 -49.03 -43.58 -66.50
C LYS A 81 -49.98 -42.42 -66.77
N LYS A 82 -51.29 -42.63 -66.58
CA LYS A 82 -52.28 -41.55 -66.69
C LYS A 82 -52.03 -40.44 -65.66
N LYS A 83 -51.67 -40.82 -64.42
CA LYS A 83 -51.30 -39.87 -63.37
C LYS A 83 -50.03 -39.09 -63.72
N ILE A 84 -48.96 -39.75 -64.17
CA ILE A 84 -47.72 -39.12 -64.63
C ILE A 84 -48.01 -38.11 -65.75
N LEU A 85 -48.88 -38.45 -66.72
CA LEU A 85 -49.28 -37.55 -67.79
C LEU A 85 -50.03 -36.31 -67.28
N LEU A 86 -50.99 -36.48 -66.35
CA LEU A 86 -51.73 -35.34 -65.80
C LEU A 86 -50.85 -34.49 -64.87
N GLU A 87 -49.96 -35.11 -64.09
CA GLU A 87 -48.98 -34.40 -63.24
C GLU A 87 -47.94 -33.65 -64.07
N ALA A 88 -47.63 -34.12 -65.28
CA ALA A 88 -46.76 -33.46 -66.23
C ALA A 88 -47.32 -32.13 -66.78
N ILE A 89 -48.63 -31.88 -66.67
CA ILE A 89 -49.27 -30.64 -67.13
C ILE A 89 -49.32 -29.63 -65.97
N ILE A 90 -48.49 -28.59 -66.08
CA ILE A 90 -48.23 -27.64 -65.00
C ILE A 90 -48.49 -26.22 -65.49
N ALA A 91 -49.37 -25.49 -64.81
CA ALA A 91 -49.52 -24.04 -64.96
C ALA A 91 -48.48 -23.30 -64.11
N ASP A 92 -47.96 -22.19 -64.61
CA ASP A 92 -47.02 -21.34 -63.89
C ASP A 92 -47.70 -20.48 -62.81
N GLN A 93 -48.90 -19.97 -63.10
CA GLN A 93 -49.75 -19.19 -62.20
C GLN A 93 -50.96 -19.99 -61.68
N GLU A 94 -51.49 -19.59 -60.53
CA GLU A 94 -52.75 -20.10 -59.94
C GLU A 94 -52.85 -21.64 -59.90
N LYS A 95 -51.72 -22.28 -59.52
CA LYS A 95 -51.53 -23.73 -59.48
C LYS A 95 -52.63 -24.47 -58.75
N GLU A 96 -53.18 -23.91 -57.67
CA GLU A 96 -54.26 -24.53 -56.91
C GLU A 96 -55.58 -24.61 -57.70
N GLU A 97 -55.94 -23.57 -58.45
CA GLU A 97 -57.14 -23.59 -59.32
C GLU A 97 -56.89 -24.47 -60.55
N TRP A 98 -55.69 -24.43 -61.12
CA TRP A 98 -55.28 -25.35 -62.18
C TRP A 98 -55.35 -26.82 -61.73
N ASP A 99 -54.81 -27.17 -60.56
CA ASP A 99 -54.79 -28.55 -60.05
C ASP A 99 -56.19 -29.07 -59.69
N LYS A 100 -57.14 -28.18 -59.34
CA LYS A 100 -58.56 -28.55 -59.22
C LYS A 100 -59.14 -28.91 -60.59
N PHE A 101 -58.92 -28.06 -61.60
CA PHE A 101 -59.47 -28.22 -62.95
C PHE A 101 -58.82 -29.40 -63.73
N LYS A 102 -57.51 -29.59 -63.58
CA LYS A 102 -56.70 -30.60 -64.25
C LYS A 102 -57.17 -32.03 -64.02
N LYS A 103 -57.78 -32.31 -62.86
CA LYS A 103 -58.35 -33.62 -62.52
C LYS A 103 -59.46 -34.05 -63.47
N ASP A 104 -60.14 -33.10 -64.10
CA ASP A 104 -61.24 -33.37 -65.02
C ASP A 104 -60.79 -33.42 -66.50
N ILE A 105 -59.49 -33.29 -66.79
CA ILE A 105 -58.97 -33.45 -68.16
C ILE A 105 -59.12 -34.90 -68.59
N THR A 106 -59.76 -35.09 -69.75
CA THR A 106 -59.89 -36.41 -70.36
C THR A 106 -58.80 -36.62 -71.40
N VAL A 107 -58.26 -37.83 -71.42
CA VAL A 107 -57.17 -38.25 -72.29
C VAL A 107 -57.70 -39.34 -73.21
N GLN A 108 -57.47 -39.20 -74.51
CA GLN A 108 -57.80 -40.20 -75.52
C GLN A 108 -56.58 -40.43 -76.40
N LEU A 109 -56.30 -41.69 -76.74
CA LEU A 109 -55.33 -42.02 -77.77
C LEU A 109 -56.06 -42.10 -79.11
N ASN A 110 -55.55 -41.46 -80.16
CA ASN A 110 -56.19 -41.50 -81.47
C ASN A 110 -56.23 -42.98 -81.95
N PRO A 111 -57.43 -43.56 -82.18
CA PRO A 111 -57.57 -44.98 -82.47
C PRO A 111 -57.05 -45.37 -83.86
N LEU A 112 -56.90 -44.39 -84.76
CA LEU A 112 -56.43 -44.60 -86.13
C LEU A 112 -54.90 -44.53 -86.25
N VAL A 113 -54.24 -43.77 -85.37
CA VAL A 113 -52.78 -43.56 -85.36
C VAL A 113 -52.29 -43.34 -83.94
N ARG A 114 -51.41 -44.22 -83.45
CA ARG A 114 -50.87 -44.19 -82.08
C ARG A 114 -49.83 -43.09 -81.84
N THR A 115 -49.61 -42.21 -82.81
CA THR A 115 -48.66 -41.09 -82.73
C THR A 115 -49.30 -39.82 -82.15
N GLU A 116 -50.62 -39.82 -81.92
CA GLU A 116 -51.38 -38.64 -81.47
C GLU A 116 -52.18 -38.93 -80.19
N LEU A 117 -51.98 -38.08 -79.18
CA LEU A 117 -52.71 -38.10 -77.92
C LEU A 117 -53.58 -36.84 -77.82
N ILE A 118 -54.86 -37.03 -77.56
CA ILE A 118 -55.88 -35.97 -77.51
C ILE A 118 -56.18 -35.67 -76.04
N LEU A 119 -55.86 -34.46 -75.59
CA LEU A 119 -56.26 -33.94 -74.30
C LEU A 119 -57.48 -33.04 -74.47
N THR A 120 -58.55 -33.33 -73.75
CA THR A 120 -59.75 -32.48 -73.74
C THR A 120 -59.91 -31.85 -72.37
N LEU A 121 -59.72 -30.53 -72.32
CA LEU A 121 -60.06 -29.69 -71.19
C LEU A 121 -61.59 -29.48 -71.19
N PRO A 122 -62.28 -29.82 -70.10
CA PRO A 122 -63.74 -29.86 -70.07
C PRO A 122 -64.39 -28.46 -70.07
N SER A 123 -65.54 -28.33 -70.73
CA SER A 123 -66.42 -27.16 -70.63
C SER A 123 -67.33 -27.20 -69.39
N GLY A 124 -67.89 -26.06 -68.99
CA GLY A 124 -68.90 -25.96 -67.93
C GLY A 124 -68.41 -26.16 -66.50
N LYS A 125 -67.09 -26.03 -66.26
CA LYS A 125 -66.44 -26.29 -64.95
C LYS A 125 -66.05 -25.03 -64.17
N ASP A 126 -66.51 -23.85 -64.60
CA ASP A 126 -66.22 -22.56 -63.98
C ASP A 126 -64.72 -22.36 -63.63
N TYR A 127 -63.85 -22.72 -64.57
CA TYR A 127 -62.43 -22.47 -64.41
C TYR A 127 -62.17 -20.96 -64.37
N LYS A 128 -61.49 -20.49 -63.33
CA LYS A 128 -61.20 -19.07 -63.13
C LYS A 128 -59.70 -18.88 -63.14
N ALA A 129 -59.23 -18.07 -64.10
CA ALA A 129 -57.88 -17.53 -64.05
C ALA A 129 -57.95 -16.01 -63.92
N THR A 130 -57.26 -15.46 -62.93
CA THR A 130 -57.16 -14.00 -62.77
C THR A 130 -55.96 -13.43 -63.51
N GLU A 131 -54.97 -14.25 -63.88
CA GLU A 131 -53.81 -13.85 -64.68
C GLU A 131 -53.61 -14.78 -65.88
N ASN A 132 -52.83 -14.35 -66.88
CA ASN A 132 -52.45 -15.23 -67.98
C ASN A 132 -51.56 -16.35 -67.47
N GLN A 133 -51.80 -17.57 -67.93
CA GLN A 133 -51.08 -18.75 -67.48
C GLN A 133 -50.35 -19.39 -68.65
N ASP A 134 -49.07 -19.69 -68.46
CA ASP A 134 -48.28 -20.55 -69.32
C ASP A 134 -48.36 -21.98 -68.80
N VAL A 135 -49.05 -22.85 -69.55
CA VAL A 135 -49.20 -24.26 -69.21
C VAL A 135 -48.14 -25.05 -69.96
N THR A 136 -47.23 -25.66 -69.22
CA THR A 136 -46.17 -26.52 -69.75
C THR A 136 -46.52 -27.98 -69.54
N ILE A 137 -46.34 -28.79 -70.58
CA ILE A 137 -46.51 -30.24 -70.55
C ILE A 137 -45.14 -30.89 -70.63
N ASN A 138 -44.66 -31.43 -69.50
CA ASN A 138 -43.37 -32.09 -69.38
C ASN A 138 -43.50 -33.60 -69.59
N ILE A 139 -43.47 -34.03 -70.84
CA ILE A 139 -43.78 -35.42 -71.19
C ILE A 139 -42.67 -36.34 -70.67
N ASN A 140 -43.05 -37.29 -69.81
CA ASN A 140 -42.13 -38.29 -69.30
C ASN A 140 -41.87 -39.38 -70.37
N PRO A 141 -40.62 -39.80 -70.59
CA PRO A 141 -40.28 -40.87 -71.55
C PRO A 141 -41.09 -42.16 -71.38
N VAL A 142 -41.50 -42.49 -70.15
CA VAL A 142 -42.33 -43.68 -69.81
C VAL A 142 -43.69 -43.68 -70.51
N LEU A 143 -44.17 -42.52 -70.99
CA LEU A 143 -45.42 -42.38 -71.71
C LEU A 143 -45.31 -42.73 -73.20
N ILE A 144 -44.09 -42.96 -73.71
CA ILE A 144 -43.81 -43.32 -75.10
C ILE A 144 -43.40 -44.80 -75.13
N GLU A 145 -43.89 -45.55 -76.13
CA GLU A 145 -43.62 -46.97 -76.26
C GLU A 145 -42.11 -47.21 -76.48
N ILE A 146 -41.47 -47.91 -75.53
CA ILE A 146 -40.06 -48.35 -75.59
C ILE A 146 -39.08 -47.16 -75.82
N TRP A 147 -39.27 -46.04 -75.12
CA TRP A 147 -38.37 -44.87 -75.22
C TRP A 147 -37.62 -44.56 -73.91
N PRO A 148 -36.28 -44.72 -73.88
CA PRO A 148 -35.45 -44.36 -72.73
C PRO A 148 -34.81 -42.96 -72.81
N GLY A 149 -35.00 -42.23 -73.92
CA GLY A 149 -34.38 -40.91 -74.19
C GLY A 149 -35.18 -39.72 -73.66
N GLU A 150 -34.72 -38.49 -73.88
CA GLU A 150 -35.42 -37.27 -73.46
C GLU A 150 -36.60 -36.94 -74.41
N VAL A 151 -37.56 -36.15 -73.92
CA VAL A 151 -38.73 -35.69 -74.68
C VAL A 151 -38.86 -34.17 -74.51
N THR A 152 -39.04 -33.43 -75.60
CA THR A 152 -39.22 -31.97 -75.51
C THR A 152 -40.54 -31.63 -74.81
N SER A 153 -40.50 -30.69 -73.88
CA SER A 153 -41.72 -30.10 -73.33
C SER A 153 -42.42 -29.22 -74.37
N VAL A 154 -43.74 -29.11 -74.24
CA VAL A 154 -44.56 -28.21 -75.06
C VAL A 154 -45.34 -27.26 -74.16
N ASN A 155 -45.66 -26.08 -74.66
CA ASN A 155 -46.43 -25.10 -73.90
C ASN A 155 -47.60 -24.55 -74.71
N PHE A 156 -48.64 -24.16 -73.99
CA PHE A 156 -49.71 -23.33 -74.51
C PHE A 156 -50.11 -22.31 -73.45
N ARG A 157 -50.63 -21.15 -73.90
CA ARG A 157 -51.02 -20.07 -73.01
C ARG A 157 -52.54 -20.02 -72.83
N ILE A 158 -52.98 -19.89 -71.59
CA ILE A 158 -54.38 -19.58 -71.27
C ILE A 158 -54.46 -18.08 -70.93
N PHE A 159 -55.18 -17.32 -71.74
CA PHE A 159 -55.43 -15.91 -71.45
C PHE A 159 -56.59 -15.74 -70.48
N ALA A 160 -56.35 -15.02 -69.38
CA ALA A 160 -57.39 -14.60 -68.46
C ALA A 160 -58.35 -13.60 -69.12
N GLU A 161 -59.55 -13.47 -68.54
CA GLU A 161 -60.49 -12.44 -68.99
C GLU A 161 -59.90 -11.03 -68.78
N PRO A 162 -60.16 -10.07 -69.70
CA PRO A 162 -59.74 -8.70 -69.51
C PRO A 162 -60.26 -8.15 -68.17
N LYS A 163 -59.37 -7.59 -67.35
CA LYS A 163 -59.72 -7.04 -66.03
C LYS A 163 -58.98 -5.72 -65.77
N ILE A 164 -59.50 -4.94 -64.84
CA ILE A 164 -58.88 -3.71 -64.33
C ILE A 164 -58.55 -3.87 -62.85
N SER A 165 -57.38 -3.44 -62.42
CA SER A 165 -56.93 -3.45 -61.02
C SER A 165 -56.44 -2.09 -60.56
N LEU A 166 -56.42 -1.90 -59.23
CA LEU A 166 -55.94 -0.67 -58.57
C LEU A 166 -54.49 -0.82 -58.12
N GLY A 167 -53.69 0.21 -58.36
CA GLY A 167 -52.34 0.37 -57.84
C GLY A 167 -52.03 1.83 -57.47
N GLY A 168 -50.74 2.16 -57.38
CA GLY A 168 -50.26 3.47 -56.99
C GLY A 168 -50.25 3.71 -55.48
N SER A 169 -50.25 4.99 -55.10
CA SER A 169 -50.22 5.40 -53.68
C SER A 169 -51.59 5.41 -53.01
N ILE A 170 -52.66 5.22 -53.79
CA ILE A 170 -54.01 4.97 -53.29
C ILE A 170 -54.18 3.45 -53.24
N THR A 171 -54.19 2.91 -52.04
CA THR A 171 -54.43 1.48 -51.80
C THR A 171 -55.88 1.26 -51.37
N LYS A 172 -56.26 -0.01 -51.17
CA LYS A 172 -57.60 -0.42 -50.71
C LYS A 172 -58.07 0.31 -49.44
N ASP A 173 -57.14 0.79 -48.60
CA ASP A 173 -57.42 1.50 -47.33
C ASP A 173 -56.51 2.75 -47.17
N THR A 174 -56.87 3.87 -47.80
CA THR A 174 -56.08 5.11 -47.74
C THR A 174 -56.57 6.05 -46.64
N ALA A 175 -55.64 6.62 -45.85
CA ALA A 175 -55.97 7.56 -44.78
C ALA A 175 -56.36 8.97 -45.31
N LEU A 176 -57.33 9.64 -44.70
CA LEU A 176 -57.90 10.92 -45.16
C LEU A 176 -56.83 12.03 -45.28
N ASN A 177 -55.96 12.16 -44.29
CA ASN A 177 -54.89 13.17 -44.26
C ASN A 177 -53.91 13.03 -45.43
N ASN A 178 -53.63 11.78 -45.83
CA ASN A 178 -52.76 11.48 -46.97
C ASN A 178 -53.36 11.95 -48.30
N ILE A 179 -54.67 12.05 -48.40
CA ILE A 179 -55.37 12.59 -49.57
C ILE A 179 -55.47 14.12 -49.48
N GLN A 180 -55.73 14.67 -48.28
CA GLN A 180 -55.82 16.12 -48.07
C GLN A 180 -54.52 16.86 -48.44
N LYS A 181 -53.36 16.26 -48.19
CA LYS A 181 -52.04 16.83 -48.55
C LYS A 181 -51.75 16.86 -50.06
N GLY A 182 -52.52 16.14 -50.89
CA GLY A 182 -52.31 16.05 -52.34
C GLY A 182 -51.09 15.23 -52.76
N GLY A 183 -50.91 15.08 -54.07
CA GLY A 183 -49.74 14.40 -54.65
C GLY A 183 -49.83 12.87 -54.68
N LYS A 184 -50.96 12.30 -54.25
CA LYS A 184 -51.26 10.87 -54.42
C LYS A 184 -51.57 10.55 -55.87
N VAL A 185 -51.27 9.34 -56.29
CA VAL A 185 -51.52 8.80 -57.62
C VAL A 185 -52.41 7.58 -57.51
N ILE A 186 -53.49 7.56 -58.32
CA ILE A 186 -54.30 6.39 -58.61
C ILE A 186 -53.69 5.72 -59.85
N GLU A 187 -53.35 4.44 -59.76
CA GLU A 187 -52.97 3.67 -60.95
C GLU A 187 -54.07 2.67 -61.28
N LEU A 188 -54.56 2.72 -62.52
CA LEU A 188 -55.52 1.78 -63.07
C LEU A 188 -54.82 0.91 -64.10
N GLN A 189 -54.66 -0.37 -63.78
CA GLN A 189 -53.89 -1.32 -64.58
C GLN A 189 -54.84 -2.27 -65.30
N LEU A 190 -54.65 -2.43 -66.61
CA LEU A 190 -55.43 -3.32 -67.47
C LEU A 190 -54.65 -4.60 -67.76
N LEU A 191 -55.31 -5.75 -67.60
CA LEU A 191 -54.83 -7.04 -68.08
C LEU A 191 -55.51 -7.36 -69.42
N ASN A 192 -54.74 -7.79 -70.42
CA ASN A 192 -55.21 -8.14 -71.77
C ASN A 192 -55.99 -7.03 -72.50
N ALA A 193 -55.77 -5.77 -72.11
CA ALA A 193 -56.32 -4.59 -72.75
C ALA A 193 -55.34 -3.42 -72.63
N LYS A 194 -55.48 -2.43 -73.51
CA LYS A 194 -54.71 -1.17 -73.52
C LYS A 194 -55.61 0.03 -73.40
N TRP A 195 -55.13 1.08 -72.73
CA TRP A 195 -55.82 2.36 -72.66
C TRP A 195 -55.78 3.09 -74.01
N ASN A 196 -56.91 3.67 -74.40
CA ASN A 196 -56.99 4.53 -75.57
C ASN A 196 -56.55 5.96 -75.22
N GLU A 197 -55.22 6.17 -75.22
CA GLU A 197 -54.57 7.44 -74.90
C GLU A 197 -55.11 8.62 -75.72
N GLN A 198 -55.24 8.46 -77.05
CA GLN A 198 -55.74 9.52 -77.94
C GLN A 198 -57.20 9.89 -77.66
N TYR A 199 -57.99 8.93 -77.13
CA TYR A 199 -59.37 9.19 -76.73
C TYR A 199 -59.43 9.90 -75.38
N ILE A 200 -58.67 9.45 -74.37
CA ILE A 200 -58.70 9.99 -73.01
C ILE A 200 -58.09 11.40 -72.93
N THR A 201 -57.04 11.69 -73.71
CA THR A 201 -56.35 12.99 -73.70
C THR A 201 -57.24 14.16 -74.17
N LYS A 202 -58.41 13.88 -74.75
CA LYS A 202 -59.45 14.89 -75.01
C LYS A 202 -60.19 15.22 -73.72
N ILE A 203 -60.20 16.49 -73.33
CA ILE A 203 -60.79 16.98 -72.07
C ILE A 203 -62.24 16.52 -71.86
N THR A 204 -63.06 16.46 -72.91
CA THR A 204 -64.45 16.00 -72.86
C THR A 204 -64.54 14.53 -72.43
N ASN A 205 -63.63 13.69 -72.92
CA ASN A 205 -63.60 12.27 -72.62
C ASN A 205 -62.92 12.00 -71.27
N PHE A 206 -61.90 12.78 -70.91
CA PHE A 206 -61.30 12.73 -69.58
C PHE A 206 -62.33 13.04 -68.48
N ASN A 207 -63.18 14.05 -68.69
CA ASN A 207 -64.27 14.35 -67.77
C ASN A 207 -65.25 13.17 -67.61
N VAL A 208 -65.58 12.47 -68.71
CA VAL A 208 -66.42 11.26 -68.66
C VAL A 208 -65.73 10.12 -67.91
N LEU A 209 -64.41 9.98 -68.03
CA LEU A 209 -63.65 9.03 -67.22
C LEU A 209 -63.68 9.41 -65.73
N LEU A 210 -63.53 10.69 -65.39
CA LEU A 210 -63.62 11.17 -64.00
C LEU A 210 -65.02 10.96 -63.40
N ASP A 211 -66.08 11.04 -64.22
CA ASP A 211 -67.46 10.74 -63.79
C ASP A 211 -67.68 9.28 -63.39
N SER A 212 -66.77 8.38 -63.78
CA SER A 212 -66.81 6.98 -63.33
C SER A 212 -66.37 6.78 -61.88
N PHE A 213 -65.67 7.74 -61.27
CA PHE A 213 -65.24 7.68 -59.87
C PHE A 213 -66.38 8.11 -58.96
N LYS A 214 -67.09 7.13 -58.39
CA LYS A 214 -68.27 7.37 -57.55
C LYS A 214 -67.99 7.09 -56.08
N ASP A 215 -68.51 7.94 -55.20
CA ASP A 215 -68.59 7.65 -53.78
C ASP A 215 -69.75 6.68 -53.45
N SER A 216 -69.82 6.22 -52.21
CA SER A 216 -70.86 5.31 -51.70
C SER A 216 -72.30 5.85 -51.80
N SER A 217 -72.49 7.15 -52.09
CA SER A 217 -73.78 7.82 -52.32
C SER A 217 -74.13 8.01 -53.80
N VAL A 218 -73.42 7.33 -54.72
CA VAL A 218 -73.59 7.37 -56.19
C VAL A 218 -73.17 8.72 -56.82
N GLY A 219 -72.65 9.67 -56.03
CA GLY A 219 -72.14 10.95 -56.53
C GLY A 219 -70.70 10.84 -57.04
N VAL A 220 -70.29 11.74 -57.94
CA VAL A 220 -68.89 11.83 -58.40
C VAL A 220 -68.00 12.19 -57.20
N TRP A 221 -66.96 11.40 -56.96
CA TRP A 221 -66.03 11.60 -55.86
C TRP A 221 -65.35 12.98 -55.94
N ASP A 222 -65.20 13.65 -54.80
CA ASP A 222 -64.75 15.05 -54.74
C ASP A 222 -63.40 15.31 -55.42
N ALA A 223 -62.47 14.36 -55.34
CA ALA A 223 -61.19 14.49 -56.03
C ALA A 223 -61.34 14.45 -57.55
N ALA A 224 -62.23 13.58 -58.05
CA ALA A 224 -62.53 13.49 -59.48
C ALA A 224 -63.28 14.75 -59.96
N LYS A 225 -64.17 15.33 -59.15
CA LYS A 225 -64.79 16.63 -59.44
C LYS A 225 -63.76 17.75 -59.61
N LEU A 226 -62.75 17.81 -58.74
CA LEU A 226 -61.71 18.85 -58.80
C LEU A 226 -60.77 18.72 -60.00
N LEU A 227 -60.64 17.52 -60.57
CA LEU A 227 -59.88 17.28 -61.79
C LEU A 227 -60.67 17.58 -63.06
N LYS A 228 -61.99 17.81 -62.98
CA LYS A 228 -62.78 18.16 -64.16
C LYS A 228 -62.27 19.46 -64.79
N ASN A 229 -62.27 19.50 -66.11
CA ASN A 229 -61.79 20.63 -66.91
C ASN A 229 -60.30 20.98 -66.69
N THR A 230 -59.54 20.10 -66.04
CA THR A 230 -58.06 20.21 -66.03
C THR A 230 -57.50 19.60 -67.32
N ASP A 231 -56.37 20.14 -67.78
CA ASP A 231 -55.64 19.58 -68.93
C ASP A 231 -55.20 18.14 -68.62
N PRO A 232 -55.74 17.11 -69.31
CA PRO A 232 -55.42 15.72 -69.02
C PRO A 232 -53.91 15.46 -69.05
N ASN A 233 -53.16 16.11 -69.95
CA ASN A 233 -51.71 15.90 -70.10
C ASN A 233 -50.88 16.34 -68.88
N LYS A 234 -51.47 17.11 -67.95
CA LYS A 234 -50.81 17.51 -66.69
C LYS A 234 -51.22 16.64 -65.50
N THR A 235 -52.33 15.91 -65.64
CA THR A 235 -52.98 15.18 -64.56
C THR A 235 -52.79 13.68 -64.69
N ILE A 236 -52.69 13.17 -65.92
CA ILE A 236 -52.53 11.74 -66.19
C ILE A 236 -51.21 11.44 -66.89
N SER A 237 -50.74 10.21 -66.69
CA SER A 237 -49.65 9.61 -67.47
C SER A 237 -49.92 8.13 -67.71
N TYR A 238 -49.22 7.54 -68.67
CA TYR A 238 -49.38 6.13 -69.04
C TYR A 238 -48.07 5.37 -68.80
N SER A 239 -48.15 4.06 -68.61
CA SER A 239 -47.00 3.18 -68.83
C SER A 239 -46.67 3.09 -70.32
N ASP A 240 -45.43 2.73 -70.65
CA ASP A 240 -44.96 2.63 -72.04
C ASP A 240 -45.78 1.64 -72.89
N ASP A 241 -46.27 0.56 -72.27
CA ASP A 241 -47.13 -0.45 -72.90
C ASP A 241 -48.62 -0.05 -72.97
N LYS A 242 -48.97 1.13 -72.43
CA LYS A 242 -50.31 1.70 -72.32
C LYS A 242 -51.30 0.84 -71.53
N ARG A 243 -50.82 -0.08 -70.68
CA ARG A 243 -51.70 -0.90 -69.81
C ARG A 243 -52.01 -0.22 -68.48
N THR A 244 -51.18 0.72 -68.04
CA THR A 244 -51.37 1.46 -66.79
C THR A 244 -51.72 2.91 -67.10
N LEU A 245 -52.84 3.38 -66.56
CA LEU A 245 -53.20 4.79 -66.50
C LEU A 245 -52.94 5.29 -65.08
N LYS A 246 -52.12 6.33 -64.94
CA LYS A 246 -51.82 7.00 -63.68
C LYS A 246 -52.56 8.33 -63.62
N ILE A 247 -53.30 8.59 -62.56
CA ILE A 247 -54.03 9.84 -62.33
C ILE A 247 -53.48 10.49 -61.06
N LYS A 248 -52.86 11.65 -61.17
CA LYS A 248 -52.32 12.42 -60.05
C LYS A 248 -53.42 13.26 -59.40
N LEU A 249 -53.63 13.05 -58.11
CA LEU A 249 -54.63 13.73 -57.30
C LEU A 249 -54.09 15.07 -56.78
N PRO A 250 -54.90 16.14 -56.83
CA PRO A 250 -54.60 17.41 -56.19
C PRO A 250 -54.76 17.30 -54.66
N ALA A 251 -54.28 18.31 -53.93
CA ALA A 251 -54.64 18.47 -52.53
C ALA A 251 -56.16 18.70 -52.40
N LEU A 252 -56.80 18.04 -51.44
CA LEU A 252 -58.25 18.09 -51.26
C LEU A 252 -58.61 18.76 -49.93
N ASN A 253 -59.63 19.61 -49.96
CA ASN A 253 -60.35 20.04 -48.76
C ASN A 253 -61.61 19.16 -48.53
N SER A 254 -61.52 17.86 -48.82
CA SER A 254 -62.62 16.91 -48.60
C SER A 254 -62.49 16.26 -47.22
N ASN A 255 -63.62 16.02 -46.56
CA ASN A 255 -63.74 15.27 -45.31
C ASN A 255 -64.36 13.88 -45.54
N TYR A 256 -64.45 13.44 -46.81
CA TYR A 256 -65.12 12.21 -47.16
C TYR A 256 -64.36 10.97 -46.65
N ILE A 257 -65.05 10.18 -45.82
CA ILE A 257 -64.63 8.87 -45.32
C ILE A 257 -65.64 7.86 -45.87
N GLY A 258 -65.19 6.85 -46.60
CA GLY A 258 -66.07 5.89 -47.25
C GLY A 258 -65.46 5.22 -48.47
N ASN A 259 -66.27 4.44 -49.18
CA ASN A 259 -65.85 3.66 -50.35
C ASN A 259 -65.97 4.49 -51.63
N VAL A 260 -64.91 4.51 -52.43
CA VAL A 260 -64.89 5.01 -53.80
C VAL A 260 -64.86 3.82 -54.75
N GLN A 261 -65.71 3.84 -55.76
CA GLN A 261 -65.80 2.83 -56.82
C GLN A 261 -65.53 3.45 -58.19
N VAL A 262 -64.89 2.70 -59.07
CA VAL A 262 -64.53 3.14 -60.43
C VAL A 262 -65.00 2.09 -61.43
N GLU A 263 -65.88 2.49 -62.35
CA GLU A 263 -66.45 1.63 -63.38
C GLU A 263 -66.12 2.20 -64.76
N VAL A 264 -65.15 1.63 -65.46
CA VAL A 264 -64.58 2.21 -66.67
C VAL A 264 -65.33 1.74 -67.93
N PRO A 265 -65.93 2.65 -68.71
CA PRO A 265 -66.63 2.29 -69.95
C PRO A 265 -65.71 1.69 -71.04
N LYS A 266 -66.25 0.80 -71.89
CA LYS A 266 -65.53 0.14 -73.00
C LYS A 266 -64.78 1.10 -73.92
N VAL A 267 -65.32 2.31 -74.15
CA VAL A 267 -64.71 3.29 -75.07
C VAL A 267 -63.31 3.77 -74.65
N PHE A 268 -62.93 3.57 -73.38
CA PHE A 268 -61.64 4.02 -72.85
C PHE A 268 -60.49 3.02 -73.04
N TYR A 269 -60.78 1.78 -73.42
CA TYR A 269 -59.78 0.75 -73.61
C TYR A 269 -60.04 -0.07 -74.87
N THR A 270 -59.03 -0.84 -75.28
CA THR A 270 -59.13 -1.80 -76.39
C THR A 270 -58.59 -3.13 -75.90
N VAL A 271 -59.41 -4.19 -76.01
CA VAL A 271 -58.97 -5.55 -75.68
C VAL A 271 -57.92 -5.99 -76.69
N GLU A 272 -56.87 -6.63 -76.21
CA GLU A 272 -55.76 -7.04 -77.05
C GLU A 272 -56.09 -8.29 -77.89
N ASN A 273 -55.45 -8.37 -79.05
CA ASN A 273 -55.56 -9.47 -79.99
C ASN A 273 -54.40 -10.45 -79.77
N VAL A 274 -54.65 -11.75 -79.95
CA VAL A 274 -53.67 -12.83 -79.87
C VAL A 274 -53.61 -13.59 -81.21
N ASN A 275 -52.40 -13.79 -81.73
CA ASN A 275 -52.21 -14.54 -82.98
C ASN A 275 -52.22 -16.06 -82.76
N SER A 276 -52.09 -16.84 -83.83
CA SER A 276 -52.05 -18.31 -83.79
C SER A 276 -50.94 -18.90 -82.92
N GLU A 277 -49.88 -18.13 -82.64
CA GLU A 277 -48.74 -18.54 -81.82
C GLU A 277 -48.92 -18.24 -80.32
N GLY A 278 -50.06 -17.68 -79.90
CA GLY A 278 -50.28 -17.31 -78.50
C GLY A 278 -49.55 -16.02 -78.06
N ILE A 279 -49.16 -15.19 -79.03
CA ILE A 279 -48.48 -13.91 -78.81
C ILE A 279 -49.46 -12.77 -79.09
N ILE A 280 -49.44 -11.75 -78.22
CA ILE A 280 -50.23 -10.54 -78.40
C ILE A 280 -49.76 -9.80 -79.66
N SER A 281 -50.67 -9.56 -80.60
CA SER A 281 -50.38 -9.01 -81.92
C SER A 281 -51.55 -8.19 -82.44
N GLU A 282 -51.29 -7.11 -83.16
CA GLU A 282 -52.34 -6.24 -83.73
C GLU A 282 -53.28 -6.98 -84.71
N THR A 283 -52.79 -8.01 -85.40
CA THR A 283 -53.51 -8.75 -86.46
C THR A 283 -54.10 -10.08 -86.00
N GLY A 284 -54.12 -10.35 -84.69
CA GLY A 284 -54.64 -11.59 -84.11
C GLY A 284 -56.17 -11.60 -83.88
N THR A 285 -56.65 -12.67 -83.26
CA THR A 285 -58.04 -12.79 -82.78
C THR A 285 -58.17 -12.08 -81.43
N ILE A 286 -59.27 -11.37 -81.18
CA ILE A 286 -59.53 -10.73 -79.88
C ILE A 286 -59.53 -11.81 -78.79
N ILE A 287 -58.83 -11.56 -77.67
CA ILE A 287 -58.91 -12.42 -76.47
C ILE A 287 -60.38 -12.38 -76.00
N THR A 288 -61.11 -13.50 -76.14
CA THR A 288 -62.56 -13.57 -76.00
C THR A 288 -63.05 -13.11 -74.62
N GLY A 289 -63.92 -12.09 -74.66
CA GLY A 289 -64.39 -11.31 -73.52
C GLY A 289 -64.55 -9.84 -73.96
N ASP A 290 -65.67 -9.53 -74.63
CA ASP A 290 -65.87 -8.22 -75.30
C ASP A 290 -65.84 -7.00 -74.37
N GLN A 291 -65.79 -7.20 -73.05
CA GLN A 291 -65.66 -6.16 -72.05
C GLN A 291 -64.80 -6.65 -70.89
N ILE A 292 -64.06 -5.71 -70.30
CA ILE A 292 -63.46 -5.88 -68.97
C ILE A 292 -64.57 -6.25 -67.98
N SER A 293 -64.31 -7.19 -67.07
CA SER A 293 -65.24 -7.62 -66.02
C SER A 293 -66.03 -6.43 -65.44
N THR A 294 -67.36 -6.55 -65.36
CA THR A 294 -68.28 -5.49 -64.89
C THR A 294 -68.14 -5.14 -63.41
N THR A 295 -67.15 -5.73 -62.72
CA THR A 295 -66.89 -5.48 -61.30
C THR A 295 -66.15 -4.14 -61.14
N PRO A 296 -66.73 -3.13 -60.47
CA PRO A 296 -66.06 -1.86 -60.24
C PRO A 296 -64.82 -2.03 -59.37
N VAL A 297 -63.76 -1.28 -59.68
CA VAL A 297 -62.57 -1.18 -58.83
C VAL A 297 -62.92 -0.36 -57.59
N ARG A 298 -62.58 -0.83 -56.38
CA ARG A 298 -62.96 -0.16 -55.12
C ARG A 298 -61.76 0.15 -54.22
N PHE A 299 -61.81 1.30 -53.56
CA PHE A 299 -60.91 1.67 -52.45
C PHE A 299 -61.64 2.45 -51.36
N THR A 300 -61.13 2.41 -50.12
CA THR A 300 -61.74 3.04 -48.95
C THR A 300 -60.89 4.21 -48.45
N ILE A 301 -61.53 5.31 -48.06
CA ILE A 301 -60.92 6.43 -47.35
C ILE A 301 -61.30 6.34 -45.87
N LYS A 302 -60.31 6.30 -44.95
CA LYS A 302 -60.51 6.14 -43.50
C LYS A 302 -60.08 7.39 -42.70
N SER A 303 -60.66 7.60 -41.52
CA SER A 303 -60.24 8.64 -40.56
C SER A 303 -58.85 8.38 -39.98
N ASP A 304 -58.03 9.42 -39.84
CA ASP A 304 -56.78 9.40 -39.07
C ASP A 304 -57.12 9.35 -37.57
N VAL A 305 -56.80 8.25 -36.89
CA VAL A 305 -56.67 8.25 -35.42
C VAL A 305 -55.19 8.23 -35.07
N THR A 306 -54.68 9.35 -34.54
CA THR A 306 -53.33 9.40 -33.98
C THR A 306 -53.24 8.47 -32.78
N PRO A 307 -52.26 7.55 -32.74
CA PRO A 307 -52.10 6.67 -31.60
C PRO A 307 -51.59 7.42 -30.36
N THR A 308 -52.20 7.14 -29.22
CA THR A 308 -51.87 7.75 -27.92
C THR A 308 -51.48 6.66 -26.90
N MET A 309 -50.78 7.05 -25.84
CA MET A 309 -50.40 6.14 -24.75
C MET A 309 -50.77 6.75 -23.41
N SER A 310 -51.43 5.97 -22.55
CA SER A 310 -51.67 6.31 -21.14
C SER A 310 -50.81 5.44 -20.22
N VAL A 311 -50.25 6.04 -19.18
CA VAL A 311 -49.46 5.38 -18.14
C VAL A 311 -50.28 5.35 -16.85
N ASN A 312 -50.61 4.15 -16.37
CA ASN A 312 -51.40 3.94 -15.15
C ASN A 312 -50.63 3.08 -14.14
N GLY A 313 -50.64 3.48 -12.87
CA GLY A 313 -49.98 2.75 -11.78
C GLY A 313 -49.33 3.71 -10.80
N ALA A 314 -49.53 3.49 -9.50
CA ALA A 314 -48.86 4.24 -8.44
C ALA A 314 -47.65 3.42 -7.97
N LEU A 315 -46.46 3.99 -8.10
CA LEU A 315 -45.22 3.38 -7.63
C LEU A 315 -44.72 4.14 -6.40
N GLN A 316 -44.53 3.45 -5.29
CA GLN A 316 -43.93 4.00 -4.08
C GLN A 316 -42.61 3.31 -3.77
N GLU A 317 -41.65 4.05 -3.20
CA GLU A 317 -40.37 3.50 -2.75
C GLU A 317 -40.57 2.32 -1.78
N LYS A 318 -41.57 2.43 -0.90
CA LYS A 318 -41.89 1.37 0.07
C LYS A 318 -42.24 0.05 -0.62
N ASP A 319 -43.13 0.08 -1.60
CA ASP A 319 -43.59 -1.11 -2.34
C ASP A 319 -42.47 -1.76 -3.17
N LEU A 320 -41.46 -0.96 -3.55
CA LEU A 320 -40.28 -1.45 -4.24
C LEU A 320 -39.23 -2.03 -3.29
N ARG A 321 -39.25 -1.70 -1.99
CA ARG A 321 -38.33 -2.26 -1.00
C ARG A 321 -38.90 -3.45 -0.23
N ASP A 322 -40.18 -3.38 0.10
CA ASP A 322 -40.84 -4.34 0.98
C ASP A 322 -41.57 -5.35 0.08
N ALA A 323 -41.06 -6.57 -0.03
CA ALA A 323 -41.57 -7.57 -0.96
C ALA A 323 -43.05 -7.92 -0.67
N SER A 324 -43.93 -7.60 -1.65
CA SER A 324 -45.29 -8.11 -1.87
C SER A 324 -46.46 -7.15 -1.54
N PRO A 325 -47.40 -6.92 -2.48
CA PRO A 325 -47.36 -7.32 -3.90
C PRO A 325 -46.43 -6.42 -4.71
N SER A 326 -45.67 -7.01 -5.64
CA SER A 326 -44.80 -6.26 -6.56
C SER A 326 -45.59 -5.19 -7.33
N PRO A 327 -45.19 -3.91 -7.25
CA PRO A 327 -45.96 -2.84 -7.85
C PRO A 327 -45.91 -2.93 -9.38
N LYS A 328 -47.04 -2.60 -10.02
CA LYS A 328 -47.23 -2.74 -11.46
C LYS A 328 -47.44 -1.39 -12.13
N LEU A 329 -46.84 -1.20 -13.29
CA LEU A 329 -47.06 -0.07 -14.17
C LEU A 329 -47.68 -0.56 -15.48
N MET A 330 -48.81 0.01 -15.87
CA MET A 330 -49.53 -0.34 -17.08
C MET A 330 -49.36 0.75 -18.14
N LEU A 331 -48.94 0.34 -19.33
CA LEU A 331 -48.82 1.17 -20.52
C LEU A 331 -49.90 0.72 -21.51
N LYS A 332 -50.94 1.54 -21.68
CA LYS A 332 -52.03 1.24 -22.63
C LYS A 332 -51.87 2.11 -23.87
N LEU A 333 -51.84 1.47 -25.03
CA LEU A 333 -51.92 2.13 -26.33
C LEU A 333 -53.38 2.21 -26.78
N GLU A 334 -53.75 3.35 -27.36
CA GLU A 334 -55.00 3.53 -28.07
C GLU A 334 -54.69 3.76 -29.55
N ASN A 335 -55.38 3.05 -30.45
CA ASN A 335 -55.18 3.10 -31.90
C ASN A 335 -53.79 2.64 -32.40
N ALA A 336 -53.03 1.91 -31.57
CA ALA A 336 -51.81 1.19 -31.92
C ALA A 336 -51.70 -0.12 -31.13
N LYS A 337 -50.78 -1.00 -31.55
CA LYS A 337 -50.48 -2.28 -30.89
C LYS A 337 -48.98 -2.44 -30.65
N TRP A 338 -48.64 -3.09 -29.55
CA TRP A 338 -47.28 -3.43 -29.15
C TRP A 338 -46.76 -4.62 -29.96
N ALA A 339 -45.56 -4.50 -30.50
CA ALA A 339 -44.85 -5.57 -31.19
C ALA A 339 -43.78 -6.23 -30.29
N LEU A 340 -44.12 -6.58 -29.04
CA LEU A 340 -43.18 -7.07 -28.00
C LEU A 340 -43.06 -8.61 -27.94
N SER A 341 -43.00 -9.27 -29.10
CA SER A 341 -42.98 -10.74 -29.20
C SER A 341 -41.65 -11.40 -28.81
N SER A 342 -40.56 -10.63 -28.66
CA SER A 342 -39.22 -11.16 -28.32
C SER A 342 -38.64 -10.54 -27.05
N ALA A 343 -37.70 -11.24 -26.42
CA ALA A 343 -37.01 -10.75 -25.23
C ALA A 343 -36.22 -9.47 -25.49
N GLU A 344 -35.60 -9.33 -26.67
CA GLU A 344 -34.85 -8.14 -27.08
C GLU A 344 -35.76 -6.90 -27.12
N LYS A 345 -36.98 -7.04 -27.67
CA LYS A 345 -37.93 -5.93 -27.74
C LYS A 345 -38.49 -5.56 -26.36
N LYS A 346 -38.72 -6.54 -25.49
CA LYS A 346 -39.09 -6.29 -24.08
C LYS A 346 -37.98 -5.55 -23.33
N ASN A 347 -36.72 -5.90 -23.54
CA ASN A 347 -35.59 -5.18 -22.95
C ASN A 347 -35.47 -3.76 -23.50
N LEU A 348 -35.66 -3.57 -24.82
CA LEU A 348 -35.67 -2.24 -25.43
C LEU A 348 -36.77 -1.33 -24.86
N LEU A 349 -37.94 -1.87 -24.49
CA LEU A 349 -38.96 -1.12 -23.74
C LEU A 349 -38.44 -0.65 -22.38
N LEU A 350 -37.81 -1.54 -21.61
CA LEU A 350 -37.25 -1.19 -20.30
C LEU A 350 -36.12 -0.15 -20.41
N GLU A 351 -35.29 -0.24 -21.45
CA GLU A 351 -34.23 0.73 -21.76
C GLU A 351 -34.75 2.10 -22.17
N SER A 352 -35.98 2.17 -22.71
CA SER A 352 -36.62 3.42 -23.10
C SER A 352 -37.06 4.28 -21.90
N ILE A 353 -37.06 3.72 -20.69
CA ILE A 353 -37.37 4.42 -19.45
C ILE A 353 -36.10 5.07 -18.89
N GLN A 354 -36.14 6.38 -18.70
CA GLN A 354 -35.00 7.18 -18.27
C GLN A 354 -35.35 8.04 -17.07
N ALA A 355 -34.43 8.11 -16.11
CA ALA A 355 -34.52 8.98 -14.94
C ALA A 355 -34.00 10.38 -15.24
N LYS A 356 -34.79 11.40 -14.89
CA LYS A 356 -34.40 12.80 -14.96
C LYS A 356 -33.45 13.18 -13.81
N ASP A 357 -33.68 12.61 -12.63
CA ASP A 357 -32.92 12.81 -11.41
C ASP A 357 -32.69 11.49 -10.65
N GLN A 358 -31.78 11.47 -9.68
CA GLN A 358 -31.45 10.27 -8.89
C GLN A 358 -31.13 9.03 -9.77
N LYS A 359 -30.33 9.21 -10.83
CA LYS A 359 -29.99 8.16 -11.82
C LYS A 359 -29.42 6.90 -11.18
N ASP A 360 -28.59 7.03 -10.14
CA ASP A 360 -28.02 5.88 -9.41
C ASP A 360 -29.11 5.02 -8.76
N GLN A 361 -30.17 5.66 -8.23
CA GLN A 361 -31.31 4.94 -7.65
C GLN A 361 -32.15 4.26 -8.73
N TRP A 362 -32.28 4.88 -9.91
CA TRP A 362 -32.91 4.24 -11.06
C TRP A 362 -32.13 3.04 -11.57
N GLU A 363 -30.79 3.11 -11.62
CA GLU A 363 -29.95 1.98 -12.03
C GLU A 363 -30.11 0.77 -11.10
N LEU A 364 -30.30 0.98 -9.79
CA LEU A 364 -30.62 -0.12 -8.86
C LEU A 364 -31.92 -0.85 -9.24
N ILE A 365 -32.94 -0.10 -9.69
CA ILE A 365 -34.21 -0.66 -10.15
C ILE A 365 -34.04 -1.34 -11.52
N LYS A 366 -33.39 -0.65 -12.46
CA LYS A 366 -33.18 -1.11 -13.83
C LYS A 366 -32.39 -2.42 -13.88
N ASN A 367 -31.36 -2.57 -13.06
CA ASN A 367 -30.54 -3.78 -13.00
C ASN A 367 -31.31 -5.03 -12.53
N LYS A 368 -32.44 -4.85 -11.83
CA LYS A 368 -33.31 -5.97 -11.45
C LYS A 368 -34.45 -6.23 -12.45
N LEU A 369 -34.73 -5.30 -13.35
CA LEU A 369 -35.75 -5.45 -14.39
C LEU A 369 -35.23 -6.32 -15.54
N THR A 370 -36.03 -7.30 -15.96
CA THR A 370 -35.71 -8.21 -17.07
C THR A 370 -36.92 -8.34 -18.00
N SER A 371 -36.74 -8.96 -19.17
CA SER A 371 -37.85 -9.25 -20.10
C SER A 371 -39.01 -10.03 -19.47
N ASN A 372 -38.77 -10.79 -18.39
CA ASN A 372 -39.80 -11.53 -17.66
C ASN A 372 -40.70 -10.63 -16.80
N ASN A 373 -40.29 -9.39 -16.56
CA ASN A 373 -41.09 -8.40 -15.84
C ASN A 373 -42.11 -7.70 -16.74
N VAL A 374 -42.11 -7.98 -18.05
CA VAL A 374 -42.95 -7.32 -19.05
C VAL A 374 -43.94 -8.33 -19.64
N ASP A 375 -45.21 -8.12 -19.32
CA ASP A 375 -46.33 -8.89 -19.86
C ASP A 375 -47.15 -8.05 -20.83
N VAL A 376 -47.59 -8.64 -21.93
CA VAL A 376 -48.46 -8.01 -22.93
C VAL A 376 -49.82 -8.69 -22.86
N ASP A 377 -50.90 -7.91 -22.90
CA ASP A 377 -52.25 -8.49 -22.97
C ASP A 377 -52.48 -9.26 -24.27
N VAL A 378 -53.53 -10.08 -24.28
CA VAL A 378 -53.91 -10.92 -25.44
C VAL A 378 -54.26 -10.12 -26.69
N ASN A 379 -54.60 -8.84 -26.55
CA ASN A 379 -55.00 -7.97 -27.66
C ASN A 379 -53.83 -7.13 -28.22
N GLY A 380 -52.65 -7.20 -27.60
CA GLY A 380 -51.47 -6.41 -27.93
C GLY A 380 -51.59 -4.92 -27.58
N SER A 381 -52.57 -4.52 -26.76
CA SER A 381 -52.91 -3.11 -26.50
C SER A 381 -52.40 -2.59 -25.15
N VAL A 382 -52.21 -3.48 -24.19
CA VAL A 382 -51.76 -3.15 -22.83
C VAL A 382 -50.47 -3.91 -22.52
N VAL A 383 -49.48 -3.19 -22.00
CA VAL A 383 -48.27 -3.77 -21.42
C VAL A 383 -48.26 -3.52 -19.93
N THR A 384 -47.95 -4.54 -19.15
CA THR A 384 -47.77 -4.47 -17.70
C THR A 384 -46.30 -4.72 -17.37
N ILE A 385 -45.68 -3.76 -16.69
CA ILE A 385 -44.33 -3.88 -16.13
C ILE A 385 -44.47 -4.16 -14.64
N THR A 386 -44.05 -5.33 -14.19
CA THR A 386 -44.04 -5.73 -12.77
C THR A 386 -42.66 -5.42 -12.18
N PHE A 387 -42.60 -4.47 -11.25
CA PHE A 387 -41.32 -4.05 -10.66
C PHE A 387 -40.85 -5.04 -9.58
N PRO A 388 -39.57 -5.45 -9.63
CA PRO A 388 -39.00 -6.33 -8.62
C PRO A 388 -38.70 -5.58 -7.32
N THR A 389 -38.50 -6.33 -6.24
CA THR A 389 -38.00 -5.78 -4.97
C THR A 389 -36.53 -5.39 -5.08
N VAL A 390 -36.20 -4.16 -4.69
CA VAL A 390 -34.86 -3.55 -4.76
C VAL A 390 -34.38 -3.21 -3.37
N ASP A 391 -33.53 -4.07 -2.82
CA ASP A 391 -32.86 -3.84 -1.55
C ASP A 391 -31.99 -2.58 -1.64
N ASN A 392 -31.95 -1.79 -0.56
CA ASN A 392 -31.19 -0.54 -0.46
C ASN A 392 -31.67 0.63 -1.34
N LEU A 393 -32.83 0.53 -2.01
CA LEU A 393 -33.44 1.69 -2.65
C LEU A 393 -33.65 2.80 -1.60
N HIS A 394 -33.12 3.99 -1.84
CA HIS A 394 -33.20 5.12 -0.92
C HIS A 394 -33.38 6.43 -1.68
N LEU A 395 -34.65 6.82 -1.88
CA LEU A 395 -34.97 8.06 -2.57
C LEU A 395 -34.90 9.26 -1.61
N ILE A 396 -34.20 10.32 -1.99
CA ILE A 396 -34.12 11.57 -1.21
C ILE A 396 -35.19 12.60 -1.64
N LYS A 397 -35.91 12.31 -2.73
CA LYS A 397 -37.09 13.02 -3.26
C LYS A 397 -37.81 12.10 -4.26
N ASP A 398 -38.98 12.50 -4.76
CA ASP A 398 -39.64 11.75 -5.84
C ASP A 398 -38.72 11.54 -7.05
N LEU A 399 -38.65 10.31 -7.55
CA LEU A 399 -37.86 9.95 -8.72
C LEU A 399 -38.72 10.14 -9.96
N ASN A 400 -38.34 11.10 -10.81
CA ASN A 400 -39.09 11.44 -12.02
C ASN A 400 -38.53 10.70 -13.24
N LEU A 401 -39.40 9.95 -13.92
CA LEU A 401 -39.07 9.08 -15.05
C LEU A 401 -39.80 9.55 -16.31
N SER A 402 -39.14 9.37 -17.46
CA SER A 402 -39.71 9.59 -18.79
C SER A 402 -39.56 8.34 -19.63
N ILE A 403 -40.54 8.06 -20.48
CA ILE A 403 -40.54 6.92 -21.40
C ILE A 403 -40.72 7.40 -22.85
N ASN A 404 -39.75 7.07 -23.71
CA ASN A 404 -39.76 7.44 -25.12
C ASN A 404 -39.81 6.18 -25.99
N ILE A 405 -40.99 5.82 -26.48
CA ILE A 405 -41.23 4.55 -27.18
C ILE A 405 -40.57 4.53 -28.57
N PRO A 406 -39.59 3.64 -28.81
CA PRO A 406 -39.03 3.42 -30.14
C PRO A 406 -40.07 2.78 -31.08
N TYR A 407 -40.07 3.17 -32.35
CA TYR A 407 -41.04 2.69 -33.34
C TYR A 407 -41.00 1.17 -33.55
N GLN A 408 -39.86 0.52 -33.31
CA GLN A 408 -39.69 -0.94 -33.45
C GLN A 408 -40.48 -1.75 -32.40
N LEU A 409 -40.98 -1.09 -31.35
CA LEU A 409 -41.82 -1.68 -30.32
C LEU A 409 -43.31 -1.68 -30.69
N LEU A 410 -43.67 -1.15 -31.87
CA LEU A 410 -45.04 -1.02 -32.34
C LEU A 410 -45.25 -1.86 -33.62
N GLU A 411 -46.46 -2.37 -33.83
CA GLU A 411 -46.79 -3.13 -35.05
C GLU A 411 -46.82 -2.25 -36.30
N ASN A 412 -47.17 -0.97 -36.12
CA ASN A 412 -47.18 0.05 -37.16
C ASN A 412 -46.10 1.09 -36.85
N ASP A 413 -45.45 1.62 -37.90
CA ASP A 413 -44.45 2.68 -37.78
C ASP A 413 -45.13 4.03 -37.45
N VAL A 414 -45.45 4.22 -36.17
CA VAL A 414 -46.18 5.38 -35.64
C VAL A 414 -45.41 6.01 -34.48
N LYS A 415 -45.48 7.34 -34.38
CA LYS A 415 -44.79 8.10 -33.33
C LYS A 415 -45.71 8.34 -32.13
N ILE A 416 -45.30 7.90 -30.95
CA ILE A 416 -46.01 8.13 -29.68
C ILE A 416 -45.35 9.28 -28.91
N PRO A 417 -46.10 10.25 -28.35
CA PRO A 417 -45.55 11.29 -27.49
C PRO A 417 -44.89 10.72 -26.23
N VAL A 418 -43.77 11.32 -25.80
CA VAL A 418 -43.05 10.97 -24.56
C VAL A 418 -43.99 11.10 -23.36
N GLN A 419 -44.04 10.07 -22.52
CA GLN A 419 -44.82 10.08 -21.28
C GLN A 419 -43.91 10.25 -20.06
N GLN A 420 -44.48 10.78 -18.96
CA GLN A 420 -43.78 10.97 -17.70
C GLN A 420 -44.55 10.32 -16.55
N PHE A 421 -43.81 9.78 -15.57
CA PHE A 421 -44.37 9.24 -14.33
C PHE A 421 -43.33 9.36 -13.21
N SER A 422 -43.74 9.12 -11.96
CA SER A 422 -42.83 9.24 -10.81
C SER A 422 -42.95 8.05 -9.86
N ILE A 423 -41.83 7.66 -9.25
CA ILE A 423 -41.82 6.81 -8.06
C ILE A 423 -41.81 7.74 -6.84
N LYS A 424 -42.86 7.66 -6.02
CA LYS A 424 -43.00 8.50 -4.83
C LYS A 424 -42.02 8.05 -3.74
N ALA A 425 -41.18 8.96 -3.28
CA ALA A 425 -40.27 8.66 -2.17
C ALA A 425 -41.06 8.41 -0.89
N GLN A 426 -40.60 7.46 -0.08
CA GLN A 426 -41.25 7.20 1.21
C GLN A 426 -41.01 8.39 2.16
N PRO A 427 -42.02 8.84 2.92
CA PRO A 427 -41.83 9.87 3.93
C PRO A 427 -40.71 9.50 4.90
N LYS A 428 -39.71 10.39 5.07
CA LYS A 428 -38.56 10.15 5.96
C LYS A 428 -37.90 11.46 6.36
N VAL A 429 -36.97 11.40 7.31
CA VAL A 429 -36.11 12.53 7.68
C VAL A 429 -34.66 12.27 7.28
N LEU A 430 -34.00 13.28 6.73
CA LEU A 430 -32.58 13.32 6.39
C LEU A 430 -31.85 14.26 7.34
N LEU A 431 -30.69 13.84 7.85
CA LEU A 431 -29.87 14.62 8.77
C LEU A 431 -28.65 15.20 8.06
N SER A 432 -28.35 16.47 8.33
CA SER A 432 -27.16 17.18 7.86
C SER A 432 -26.76 18.28 8.86
N GLY A 433 -25.86 19.18 8.49
CA GLY A 433 -25.41 20.30 9.31
C GLY A 433 -23.99 20.13 9.84
N THR A 434 -23.48 21.16 10.52
CA THR A 434 -22.09 21.22 11.00
C THR A 434 -21.79 20.29 12.17
N ALA A 435 -22.82 19.67 12.75
CA ALA A 435 -22.65 18.65 13.78
C ALA A 435 -22.48 17.23 13.19
N MET A 436 -22.87 16.99 11.92
CA MET A 436 -22.91 15.65 11.31
C MET A 436 -21.66 15.38 10.44
N PRO A 437 -21.20 14.12 10.32
CA PRO A 437 -21.55 12.96 11.17
C PRO A 437 -20.75 12.92 12.48
N VAL A 438 -19.70 13.72 12.59
CA VAL A 438 -18.73 13.72 13.69
C VAL A 438 -18.47 15.15 14.15
N ILE A 439 -18.43 15.37 15.46
CA ILE A 439 -17.88 16.57 16.10
C ILE A 439 -16.87 16.18 17.17
N THR A 440 -15.98 17.09 17.51
CA THR A 440 -15.08 16.87 18.66
C THR A 440 -15.79 17.15 19.98
N GLN A 441 -15.33 16.54 21.07
CA GLN A 441 -15.78 16.88 22.42
C GLN A 441 -15.62 18.38 22.72
N THR A 442 -14.61 19.05 22.15
CA THR A 442 -14.43 20.50 22.30
C THR A 442 -15.54 21.28 21.60
N ASP A 443 -15.87 20.91 20.37
CA ASP A 443 -16.96 21.54 19.62
C ASP A 443 -18.31 21.35 20.34
N PHE A 444 -18.53 20.18 20.95
CA PHE A 444 -19.74 19.90 21.72
C PHE A 444 -19.77 20.72 23.01
N ALA A 445 -18.67 20.78 23.77
CA ALA A 445 -18.56 21.58 24.99
C ALA A 445 -18.73 23.09 24.75
N LYS A 446 -18.15 23.62 23.66
CA LYS A 446 -18.30 25.03 23.26
C LYS A 446 -19.71 25.35 22.73
N GLY A 447 -20.41 24.35 22.19
CA GLY A 447 -21.68 24.53 21.51
C GLY A 447 -21.54 25.24 20.15
N GLY A 448 -22.68 25.62 19.58
CA GLY A 448 -22.78 26.37 18.32
C GLY A 448 -22.82 25.54 17.05
N LYS A 449 -22.57 24.23 17.11
CA LYS A 449 -22.78 23.31 15.97
C LYS A 449 -24.27 23.09 15.70
N ILE A 450 -24.61 22.80 14.46
CA ILE A 450 -26.00 22.75 13.97
C ILE A 450 -26.33 21.35 13.45
N VAL A 451 -27.44 20.79 13.89
CA VAL A 451 -28.10 19.63 13.29
C VAL A 451 -29.27 20.14 12.44
N VAL A 452 -29.33 19.73 11.18
CA VAL A 452 -30.40 20.08 10.23
C VAL A 452 -31.19 18.82 9.92
N LEU A 453 -32.49 18.86 10.18
CA LEU A 453 -33.44 17.78 9.90
C LEU A 453 -34.34 18.21 8.75
N THR A 454 -34.26 17.50 7.63
CA THR A 454 -35.08 17.77 6.42
C THR A 454 -36.00 16.59 6.13
N LEU A 455 -37.30 16.85 6.07
CA LEU A 455 -38.30 15.86 5.73
C LEU A 455 -38.42 15.70 4.21
N VAL A 456 -38.56 14.47 3.75
CA VAL A 456 -38.90 14.09 2.38
C VAL A 456 -40.36 13.67 2.39
N ASN A 457 -41.19 14.22 1.49
CA ASN A 457 -42.62 13.91 1.35
C ASN A 457 -43.43 13.96 2.66
N ASN A 458 -43.06 14.85 3.57
CA ASN A 458 -43.77 15.11 4.83
C ASN A 458 -43.48 16.54 5.30
N GLN A 459 -44.27 17.06 6.25
CA GLN A 459 -44.09 18.39 6.80
C GLN A 459 -44.00 18.34 8.33
N TRP A 460 -43.21 19.25 8.88
CA TRP A 460 -43.16 19.49 10.32
C TRP A 460 -44.43 20.20 10.75
N GLU A 461 -44.94 19.86 11.93
CA GLU A 461 -45.98 20.62 12.61
C GLU A 461 -45.62 22.12 12.71
N ASN A 462 -46.61 22.99 12.50
CA ASN A 462 -46.36 24.42 12.31
C ASN A 462 -45.67 25.11 13.51
N ASP A 463 -45.92 24.61 14.71
CA ASP A 463 -45.42 25.13 15.99
C ASP A 463 -44.26 24.31 16.59
N ILE A 464 -43.66 23.36 15.87
CA ILE A 464 -42.61 22.43 16.37
C ILE A 464 -41.46 23.12 17.12
N ALA A 465 -41.08 24.33 16.70
CA ALA A 465 -39.97 25.09 17.27
C ALA A 465 -40.38 26.01 18.42
N ILE A 466 -41.61 26.56 18.37
CA ILE A 466 -42.11 27.58 19.30
C ILE A 466 -42.87 26.97 20.49
N ASN A 467 -43.47 25.78 20.29
CA ASN A 467 -44.17 25.05 21.34
C ASN A 467 -43.17 24.24 22.17
N THR A 468 -42.97 24.61 23.43
CA THR A 468 -41.99 23.97 24.33
C THR A 468 -42.15 22.46 24.43
N ILE A 469 -43.39 21.94 24.46
CA ILE A 469 -43.65 20.50 24.56
C ILE A 469 -43.20 19.78 23.29
N LYS A 470 -43.56 20.30 22.11
CA LYS A 470 -43.16 19.72 20.82
C LYS A 470 -41.65 19.84 20.60
N ARG A 471 -41.05 20.97 20.97
CA ARG A 471 -39.60 21.21 20.93
C ARG A 471 -38.83 20.20 21.79
N GLU A 472 -39.26 19.99 23.03
CA GLU A 472 -38.63 19.00 23.90
C GLU A 472 -38.82 17.56 23.39
N LYS A 473 -40.01 17.23 22.88
CA LYS A 473 -40.26 15.93 22.24
C LYS A 473 -39.32 15.67 21.06
N LEU A 474 -39.07 16.69 20.23
CA LEU A 474 -38.09 16.63 19.13
C LEU A 474 -36.68 16.40 19.66
N LEU A 475 -36.25 17.16 20.67
CA LEU A 475 -34.92 17.00 21.27
C LEU A 475 -34.75 15.64 21.95
N LYS A 476 -35.82 15.09 22.56
CA LYS A 476 -35.87 13.74 23.15
C LYS A 476 -35.90 12.61 22.11
N ALA A 477 -35.97 12.91 20.81
CA ALA A 477 -35.72 11.90 19.78
C ALA A 477 -34.21 11.60 19.64
N PHE A 478 -33.34 12.40 20.28
CA PHE A 478 -31.91 12.16 20.42
C PHE A 478 -31.57 11.61 21.81
N THR A 479 -30.52 10.78 21.91
CA THR A 479 -29.98 10.31 23.20
C THR A 479 -28.75 11.14 23.60
N TRP A 480 -28.94 12.17 24.42
CA TRP A 480 -27.87 13.14 24.78
C TRP A 480 -26.98 12.72 25.95
N GLY A 481 -27.24 11.57 26.57
CA GLY A 481 -26.51 11.10 27.74
C GLY A 481 -26.55 12.09 28.91
N THR A 482 -25.41 12.36 29.54
CA THR A 482 -25.29 13.29 30.68
C THR A 482 -25.57 14.75 30.31
N SER A 483 -25.60 15.09 29.02
CA SER A 483 -25.85 16.46 28.54
C SER A 483 -27.34 16.78 28.30
N GLU A 484 -28.24 15.81 28.51
CA GLU A 484 -29.67 15.94 28.18
C GLU A 484 -30.33 17.17 28.81
N ALA A 485 -30.15 17.37 30.12
CA ALA A 485 -30.76 18.50 30.82
C ALA A 485 -30.33 19.86 30.24
N GLU A 486 -29.04 20.01 29.91
CA GLU A 486 -28.50 21.25 29.34
C GLU A 486 -28.97 21.48 27.90
N VAL A 487 -29.07 20.42 27.10
CA VAL A 487 -29.56 20.49 25.72
C VAL A 487 -31.05 20.83 25.68
N LEU A 488 -31.89 20.17 26.50
CA LEU A 488 -33.32 20.46 26.57
C LEU A 488 -33.62 21.90 26.99
N ALA A 489 -32.83 22.43 27.93
CA ALA A 489 -33.00 23.78 28.45
C ALA A 489 -32.53 24.88 27.49
N ARG A 490 -31.46 24.65 26.71
CA ARG A 490 -30.75 25.72 25.98
C ARG A 490 -30.58 25.52 24.48
N ALA A 491 -30.95 24.39 23.91
CA ALA A 491 -30.85 24.21 22.45
C ALA A 491 -31.80 25.18 21.72
N ASP A 492 -31.27 25.85 20.71
CA ASP A 492 -32.03 26.75 19.86
C ASP A 492 -32.58 25.97 18.67
N VAL A 493 -33.90 25.81 18.64
CA VAL A 493 -34.63 25.06 17.61
C VAL A 493 -35.39 26.04 16.74
N LYS A 494 -35.13 26.01 15.43
CA LYS A 494 -35.77 26.88 14.45
C LYS A 494 -36.32 26.07 13.27
N ARG A 495 -37.61 26.21 13.00
CA ARG A 495 -38.23 25.76 11.74
C ARG A 495 -37.91 26.80 10.67
N THR A 496 -37.12 26.42 9.67
CA THR A 496 -36.73 27.34 8.58
C THR A 496 -37.75 27.35 7.45
N ASN A 497 -38.43 26.23 7.21
CA ASN A 497 -39.57 26.09 6.32
C ASN A 497 -40.39 24.84 6.73
N ASN A 498 -41.45 24.49 5.99
CA ASN A 498 -42.31 23.36 6.33
C ASN A 498 -41.60 21.99 6.36
N TYR A 499 -40.47 21.86 5.67
CA TYR A 499 -39.72 20.62 5.53
C TYR A 499 -38.46 20.58 6.39
N THR A 500 -37.94 21.72 6.84
CA THR A 500 -36.63 21.81 7.49
C THR A 500 -36.71 22.42 8.89
N VAL A 501 -36.13 21.71 9.86
CA VAL A 501 -35.87 22.19 11.22
C VAL A 501 -34.37 22.17 11.48
N THR A 502 -33.88 23.20 12.15
CA THR A 502 -32.48 23.35 12.56
C THR A 502 -32.40 23.38 14.08
N ILE A 503 -31.42 22.68 14.63
CA ILE A 503 -31.13 22.61 16.07
C ILE A 503 -29.70 23.06 16.26
N LYS A 504 -29.50 24.22 16.89
CA LYS A 504 -28.18 24.70 17.29
C LYS A 504 -27.88 24.22 18.71
N LEU A 505 -26.84 23.41 18.83
CA LEU A 505 -26.43 22.80 20.10
C LEU A 505 -25.91 23.88 21.06
N PRO A 506 -26.34 23.90 22.33
CA PRO A 506 -25.79 24.81 23.32
C PRO A 506 -24.39 24.36 23.75
N ALA A 507 -23.66 25.23 24.43
CA ALA A 507 -22.51 24.80 25.23
C ALA A 507 -23.01 23.82 26.31
N VAL A 508 -22.24 22.78 26.61
CA VAL A 508 -22.58 21.80 27.66
C VAL A 508 -21.42 21.65 28.65
N SER A 509 -21.74 21.60 29.94
CA SER A 509 -20.76 21.52 31.02
C SER A 509 -20.29 20.07 31.26
N ALA A 510 -21.14 19.10 30.94
CA ALA A 510 -20.83 17.69 31.07
C ALA A 510 -19.89 17.21 29.95
N LYS A 511 -18.85 16.46 30.33
CA LYS A 511 -17.95 15.79 29.39
C LYS A 511 -18.69 14.63 28.74
N PHE A 512 -18.71 14.58 27.41
CA PHE A 512 -19.32 13.49 26.64
C PHE A 512 -18.45 13.12 25.44
N SER A 513 -18.21 11.83 25.27
CA SER A 513 -17.65 11.24 24.05
C SER A 513 -18.36 9.93 23.78
N GLY A 514 -18.80 9.71 22.54
CA GLY A 514 -19.65 8.59 22.17
C GLY A 514 -20.68 8.98 21.14
N ASP A 515 -21.64 8.09 20.88
CA ASP A 515 -22.68 8.31 19.88
C ASP A 515 -23.94 8.92 20.50
N ILE A 516 -24.36 10.06 19.96
CA ILE A 516 -25.70 10.59 20.14
C ILE A 516 -26.58 9.97 19.05
N LYS A 517 -27.54 9.15 19.46
CA LYS A 517 -28.44 8.44 18.54
C LYS A 517 -29.70 9.26 18.33
N PHE A 518 -30.02 9.57 17.08
CA PHE A 518 -31.30 10.14 16.69
C PHE A 518 -32.21 9.05 16.13
N LYS A 519 -33.32 8.80 16.82
CA LYS A 519 -34.30 7.79 16.42
C LYS A 519 -35.46 8.48 15.69
N SER A 520 -35.47 8.43 14.36
CA SER A 520 -36.50 9.12 13.59
C SER A 520 -37.92 8.54 13.76
N GLY A 521 -38.06 7.29 14.21
CA GLY A 521 -39.38 6.73 14.55
C GLY A 521 -40.05 7.42 15.75
N GLU A 522 -39.27 8.08 16.61
CA GLU A 522 -39.81 8.87 17.72
C GLU A 522 -40.57 10.13 17.22
N LEU A 523 -40.38 10.54 15.96
CA LEU A 523 -41.08 11.70 15.41
C LEU A 523 -42.58 11.43 15.23
N THR A 524 -42.94 10.22 14.79
CA THR A 524 -44.33 9.79 14.60
C THR A 524 -45.00 9.47 15.93
N GLU A 525 -44.32 8.74 16.83
CA GLU A 525 -44.88 8.42 18.16
C GLU A 525 -45.20 9.66 18.99
N LYS A 526 -44.50 10.77 18.73
CA LYS A 526 -44.65 12.03 19.47
C LYS A 526 -45.56 13.05 18.78
N SER A 527 -46.09 12.72 17.59
CA SER A 527 -46.94 13.57 16.74
C SER A 527 -46.26 14.91 16.40
N LEU A 528 -45.06 14.83 15.83
CA LEU A 528 -44.26 16.01 15.43
C LEU A 528 -44.37 16.34 13.94
N LEU A 529 -45.07 15.51 13.17
CA LEU A 529 -45.26 15.59 11.73
C LEU A 529 -46.75 15.82 11.41
N GLU A 530 -47.06 16.44 10.28
CA GLU A 530 -48.45 16.63 9.84
C GLU A 530 -49.14 15.30 9.44
N SER A 531 -48.37 14.27 9.09
CA SER A 531 -48.86 12.92 8.78
C SER A 531 -47.84 11.85 9.16
N ASP A 532 -48.28 10.76 9.78
CA ASP A 532 -47.41 9.67 10.22
C ASP A 532 -47.48 8.44 9.30
N GLN A 533 -48.30 8.50 8.24
CA GLN A 533 -48.54 7.37 7.35
C GLN A 533 -47.27 6.97 6.59
N ASN A 534 -46.87 5.71 6.72
CA ASN A 534 -45.73 5.11 6.03
C ASN A 534 -44.38 5.82 6.26
N PHE A 535 -44.18 6.52 7.39
CA PHE A 535 -42.89 7.14 7.69
C PHE A 535 -41.79 6.08 7.90
N LEU A 536 -40.61 6.29 7.28
CA LEU A 536 -39.47 5.39 7.40
C LEU A 536 -38.68 5.67 8.68
N SER A 537 -38.80 4.76 9.66
CA SER A 537 -38.03 4.80 10.90
C SER A 537 -36.59 4.31 10.69
N LYS A 538 -35.63 5.17 11.01
CA LYS A 538 -34.18 4.89 10.99
C LYS A 538 -33.48 5.51 12.20
N VAL A 539 -32.43 4.85 12.69
CA VAL A 539 -31.52 5.40 13.70
C VAL A 539 -30.32 6.02 13.00
N TYR A 540 -30.03 7.28 13.32
CA TYR A 540 -28.86 8.02 12.87
C TYR A 540 -27.90 8.21 14.04
N ASN A 541 -26.59 8.14 13.79
CA ASN A 541 -25.58 8.37 14.81
C ASN A 541 -24.83 9.67 14.52
N LEU A 542 -24.72 10.50 15.55
CA LEU A 542 -23.86 11.67 15.62
C LEU A 542 -22.74 11.36 16.60
N LYS A 543 -21.51 11.22 16.12
CA LYS A 543 -20.38 10.81 16.96
C LYS A 543 -19.69 12.03 17.57
N VAL A 544 -19.49 12.01 18.89
CA VAL A 544 -18.66 12.99 19.61
C VAL A 544 -17.32 12.34 19.92
N GLU A 545 -16.26 12.77 19.23
CA GLU A 545 -14.93 12.19 19.39
C GLU A 545 -14.17 12.78 20.57
N ALA A 546 -13.62 11.88 21.39
CA ALA A 546 -12.68 12.24 22.44
C ALA A 546 -11.39 12.78 21.82
N ILE A 547 -10.88 13.88 22.37
CA ILE A 547 -9.57 14.42 22.02
C ILE A 547 -8.51 13.69 22.86
N LYS A 548 -7.41 13.25 22.25
CA LYS A 548 -6.34 12.47 22.92
C LYS A 548 -4.98 13.18 23.00
N ASN A 549 -4.82 14.33 22.35
CA ASN A 549 -3.55 15.03 22.17
C ASN A 549 -3.56 16.44 22.81
N GLN A 550 -4.14 16.56 23.99
CA GLN A 550 -4.13 17.80 24.76
C GLN A 550 -2.72 18.08 25.29
N THR A 551 -2.18 19.25 24.95
CA THR A 551 -0.87 19.71 25.41
C THR A 551 -0.94 21.15 25.90
N ALA A 552 0.11 21.63 26.54
CA ALA A 552 0.29 23.03 26.89
C ALA A 552 1.65 23.52 26.39
N THR A 553 1.70 24.74 25.88
CA THR A 553 2.95 25.46 25.59
C THR A 553 3.19 26.50 26.68
N ILE A 554 4.45 26.61 27.10
CA ILE A 554 4.87 27.48 28.18
C ILE A 554 5.73 28.60 27.62
N THR A 555 5.37 29.84 27.94
CA THR A 555 6.08 31.06 27.54
C THR A 555 6.11 32.04 28.72
N GLY A 556 6.58 33.28 28.51
CA GLY A 556 6.65 34.31 29.56
C GLY A 556 8.08 34.58 30.03
N THR A 557 8.22 35.54 30.94
CA THR A 557 9.55 36.02 31.35
C THR A 557 10.34 35.03 32.20
N ALA A 558 9.68 34.07 32.87
CA ALA A 558 10.35 32.99 33.58
C ALA A 558 11.01 31.96 32.63
N THR A 559 10.59 31.91 31.36
CA THR A 559 11.18 31.02 30.35
C THR A 559 12.48 31.57 29.75
N SER A 560 12.77 32.86 29.93
CA SER A 560 14.04 33.49 29.57
C SER A 560 14.99 33.47 30.77
N LYS A 561 16.15 32.80 30.64
CA LYS A 561 17.28 32.73 31.60
C LYS A 561 16.93 33.24 33.00
N MET A 562 16.23 32.41 33.77
CA MET A 562 15.85 32.68 35.15
C MET A 562 16.84 32.01 36.10
N ASN A 563 17.24 32.69 37.17
CA ASN A 563 17.99 32.08 38.27
C ASN A 563 17.17 32.03 39.56
N ASP A 564 17.69 31.40 40.62
CA ASP A 564 17.02 31.31 41.91
C ASP A 564 16.81 32.68 42.59
N LEU A 565 17.68 33.68 42.34
CA LEU A 565 17.44 35.07 42.79
C LEU A 565 16.22 35.72 42.12
N ASP A 566 15.95 35.40 40.85
CA ASP A 566 14.76 35.89 40.15
C ASP A 566 13.47 35.27 40.73
N VAL A 567 13.52 34.02 41.21
CA VAL A 567 12.41 33.39 41.94
C VAL A 567 12.18 34.13 43.26
N VAL A 568 13.28 34.44 43.95
CA VAL A 568 13.26 35.13 45.23
C VAL A 568 12.67 36.54 45.11
N LYS A 569 13.05 37.31 44.08
CA LYS A 569 12.46 38.63 43.77
C LYS A 569 10.97 38.55 43.44
N GLY A 570 10.52 37.46 42.83
CA GLY A 570 9.18 37.32 42.28
C GLY A 570 8.94 38.22 41.06
N GLY A 571 7.69 38.34 40.63
CA GLY A 571 7.26 39.23 39.54
C GLY A 571 7.43 38.66 38.13
N GLN A 572 8.20 37.58 37.96
CA GLN A 572 8.30 36.87 36.68
C GLN A 572 6.96 36.23 36.28
N THR A 573 6.79 35.95 34.99
CA THR A 573 5.54 35.42 34.43
C THR A 573 5.75 34.09 33.73
N VAL A 574 4.81 33.17 33.92
CA VAL A 574 4.68 31.91 33.20
C VAL A 574 3.32 31.92 32.50
N ILE A 575 3.30 31.93 31.17
CA ILE A 575 2.09 31.92 30.36
C ILE A 575 1.86 30.51 29.85
N ILE A 576 0.73 29.92 30.21
CA ILE A 576 0.31 28.59 29.81
C ILE A 576 -0.75 28.71 28.71
N SER A 577 -0.42 28.25 27.51
CA SER A 577 -1.35 28.18 26.38
C SER A 577 -1.73 26.73 26.08
N LEU A 578 -2.99 26.39 26.27
CA LEU A 578 -3.55 25.06 26.04
C LEU A 578 -3.78 24.81 24.54
N LYS A 579 -3.42 23.62 24.09
CA LYS A 579 -3.73 23.11 22.76
C LYS A 579 -4.68 21.92 22.88
N ASN A 580 -5.76 21.96 22.10
CA ASN A 580 -6.83 20.96 22.11
C ASN A 580 -7.55 20.79 23.47
N ASP A 581 -7.44 21.78 24.36
CA ASP A 581 -8.19 21.90 25.61
C ASP A 581 -8.53 23.38 25.85
N SER A 582 -9.30 23.68 26.91
CA SER A 582 -9.60 25.04 27.34
C SER A 582 -9.70 25.13 28.86
N TRP A 583 -9.36 26.30 29.39
CA TRP A 583 -9.55 26.64 30.80
C TRP A 583 -11.03 26.80 31.11
N LYS A 584 -11.47 26.28 32.25
CA LYS A 584 -12.82 26.57 32.75
C LYS A 584 -13.02 28.07 32.97
N SER A 585 -14.25 28.53 32.79
CA SER A 585 -14.61 29.95 32.91
C SER A 585 -14.41 30.53 34.30
N ASN A 586 -14.38 29.68 35.34
CA ASN A 586 -14.19 30.05 36.75
C ASN A 586 -12.81 29.63 37.31
N LEU A 587 -11.77 29.67 36.47
CA LEU A 587 -10.41 29.19 36.76
C LEU A 587 -9.87 29.70 38.11
N GLU A 588 -9.98 31.00 38.37
CA GLU A 588 -9.44 31.67 39.55
C GLU A 588 -10.06 31.11 40.85
N SER A 589 -11.38 30.86 40.84
CA SER A 589 -12.08 30.29 42.01
C SER A 589 -11.72 28.82 42.26
N LEU A 590 -11.49 28.03 41.20
CA LEU A 590 -11.16 26.62 41.31
C LEU A 590 -9.71 26.40 41.77
N GLN A 591 -8.79 27.29 41.36
CA GLN A 591 -7.37 27.19 41.70
C GLN A 591 -7.14 27.20 43.22
N ALA A 592 -7.95 27.91 44.00
CA ALA A 592 -7.86 27.95 45.46
C ALA A 592 -8.02 26.56 46.13
N THR A 593 -8.72 25.63 45.46
CA THR A 593 -8.96 24.27 45.98
C THR A 593 -8.24 23.18 45.18
N LYS A 594 -7.75 23.52 43.98
CA LYS A 594 -7.07 22.63 43.03
C LYS A 594 -5.90 23.36 42.35
N PRO A 595 -4.80 23.64 43.07
CA PRO A 595 -3.71 24.46 42.54
C PRO A 595 -2.95 23.76 41.41
N ILE A 596 -2.45 24.54 40.45
CA ILE A 596 -1.42 24.08 39.51
C ILE A 596 -0.15 23.79 40.31
N GLY A 597 0.40 22.59 40.18
CA GLY A 597 1.69 22.25 40.76
C GLY A 597 2.80 22.92 39.95
N LEU A 598 3.48 23.90 40.54
CA LEU A 598 4.65 24.56 39.96
C LEU A 598 5.85 24.24 40.86
N VAL A 599 6.61 23.21 40.50
CA VAL A 599 7.65 22.62 41.36
C VAL A 599 8.93 22.37 40.57
N THR A 600 10.07 22.57 41.21
CA THR A 600 11.36 22.12 40.65
C THR A 600 11.48 20.59 40.68
N THR A 601 12.46 20.04 39.97
CA THR A 601 12.79 18.61 39.96
C THR A 601 13.12 18.03 41.34
N ASN A 602 13.58 18.85 42.29
CA ASN A 602 13.78 18.48 43.70
C ASN A 602 12.58 18.81 44.60
N ASN A 603 11.38 18.96 44.03
CA ASN A 603 10.11 19.21 44.73
C ASN A 603 10.07 20.51 45.56
N LYS A 604 10.83 21.55 45.19
CA LYS A 604 10.66 22.88 45.80
C LYS A 604 9.53 23.63 45.10
N PRO A 605 8.46 24.03 45.81
CA PRO A 605 7.35 24.77 45.22
C PRO A 605 7.73 26.21 44.90
N ILE A 606 7.16 26.74 43.82
CA ILE A 606 7.23 28.16 43.44
C ILE A 606 5.82 28.74 43.60
N SER A 607 5.68 29.76 44.44
CA SER A 607 4.41 30.45 44.68
C SER A 607 4.04 31.37 43.51
N TYR A 608 2.74 31.50 43.21
CA TYR A 608 2.24 32.30 42.09
C TYR A 608 0.79 32.75 42.30
N ASN A 609 0.39 33.80 41.58
CA ASN A 609 -1.00 34.18 41.34
C ASN A 609 -1.40 33.87 39.90
N ILE A 610 -2.63 33.39 39.66
CA ILE A 610 -3.12 33.04 38.33
C ILE A 610 -4.18 34.02 37.83
N THR A 611 -4.19 34.29 36.53
CA THR A 611 -5.27 35.02 35.86
C THR A 611 -5.58 34.37 34.51
N ARG A 612 -6.87 34.13 34.23
CA ARG A 612 -7.34 33.62 32.94
C ARG A 612 -7.42 34.77 31.94
N THR A 613 -6.59 34.72 30.90
CA THR A 613 -6.58 35.75 29.86
C THR A 613 -7.65 35.49 28.80
N ASN A 614 -7.83 34.22 28.42
CA ASN A 614 -8.87 33.76 27.50
C ASN A 614 -9.11 32.25 27.68
N ASP A 615 -9.95 31.65 26.82
CA ASP A 615 -10.30 30.23 26.93
C ASP A 615 -9.12 29.27 26.81
N THR A 616 -8.01 29.65 26.18
CA THR A 616 -6.84 28.78 26.01
C THR A 616 -5.62 29.25 26.78
N THR A 617 -5.62 30.46 27.33
CA THR A 617 -4.43 31.10 27.91
C THR A 617 -4.65 31.52 29.35
N ALA A 618 -3.74 31.11 30.23
CA ALA A 618 -3.66 31.59 31.60
C ALA A 618 -2.24 32.10 31.91
N THR A 619 -2.14 33.14 32.73
CA THR A 619 -0.88 33.73 33.14
C THR A 619 -0.68 33.53 34.63
N LEU A 620 0.45 32.93 35.00
CA LEU A 620 0.93 32.79 36.37
C LEU A 620 1.98 33.87 36.61
N LYS A 621 1.76 34.73 37.60
CA LYS A 621 2.73 35.71 38.07
C LYS A 621 3.38 35.19 39.34
N LEU A 622 4.69 34.94 39.30
CA LEU A 622 5.44 34.37 40.41
C LEU A 622 5.44 35.35 41.59
N GLU A 623 5.20 34.82 42.77
CA GLU A 623 5.30 35.56 44.02
C GLU A 623 6.74 35.54 44.52
N ASN A 624 7.07 36.49 45.41
CA ASN A 624 8.37 36.51 46.07
C ASN A 624 8.50 35.31 47.02
N ASN A 625 9.66 34.65 46.99
CA ASN A 625 9.96 33.54 47.89
C ASN A 625 11.36 33.68 48.48
N THR A 626 11.47 34.33 49.64
CA THR A 626 12.76 34.67 50.27
C THR A 626 13.55 33.48 50.80
N THR A 627 12.98 32.26 50.80
CA THR A 627 13.65 31.02 51.22
C THR A 627 13.99 30.10 50.06
N PHE A 628 13.71 30.51 48.82
CA PHE A 628 14.01 29.72 47.64
C PHE A 628 15.52 29.75 47.33
N GLU A 629 16.12 28.56 47.20
CA GLU A 629 17.56 28.41 47.06
C GLU A 629 17.87 27.14 46.26
N LEU A 630 18.82 27.21 45.33
CA LEU A 630 19.30 26.04 44.60
C LEU A 630 20.81 25.83 44.79
N THR A 631 21.24 24.59 44.79
CA THR A 631 22.67 24.18 44.80
C THR A 631 23.16 23.80 43.40
N GLU A 632 22.24 23.49 42.51
CA GLU A 632 22.46 23.11 41.12
C GLU A 632 21.25 23.55 40.29
N ASP A 633 21.43 23.73 38.98
CA ASP A 633 20.33 24.10 38.11
C ASP A 633 19.19 23.08 38.17
N GLN A 634 17.95 23.53 38.19
CA GLN A 634 16.78 22.66 38.24
C GLN A 634 15.79 22.98 37.12
N ASN A 635 15.17 21.94 36.59
CA ASN A 635 14.02 22.09 35.72
C ASN A 635 12.77 22.28 36.58
N VAL A 636 11.83 23.08 36.10
CA VAL A 636 10.51 23.27 36.71
C VAL A 636 9.49 22.44 35.94
N ASN A 637 8.75 21.63 36.67
CA ASN A 637 7.63 20.85 36.17
C ASN A 637 6.32 21.56 36.51
N ILE A 638 5.40 21.57 35.55
CA ILE A 638 4.05 22.11 35.73
C ILE A 638 3.05 20.95 35.68
N SER A 639 2.21 20.83 36.70
CA SER A 639 1.11 19.87 36.74
C SER A 639 -0.22 20.62 36.85
N ILE A 640 -1.03 20.56 35.79
CA ILE A 640 -2.32 21.24 35.72
C ILE A 640 -3.43 20.22 36.05
N PRO A 641 -4.15 20.37 37.18
CA PRO A 641 -5.25 19.48 37.52
C PRO A 641 -6.35 19.44 36.45
N LYS A 642 -6.90 18.25 36.19
CA LYS A 642 -7.99 18.06 35.20
C LYS A 642 -9.25 18.85 35.55
N GLU A 643 -9.43 19.21 36.82
CA GLU A 643 -10.56 19.98 37.32
C GLU A 643 -10.56 21.42 36.79
N LEU A 644 -9.38 21.95 36.43
CA LEU A 644 -9.21 23.28 35.84
C LEU A 644 -9.45 23.29 34.31
N LEU A 645 -9.54 22.10 33.70
CA LEU A 645 -9.63 21.89 32.26
C LEU A 645 -11.04 21.43 31.85
N SER A 646 -11.48 21.91 30.70
CA SER A 646 -12.83 21.64 30.17
C SER A 646 -12.92 20.28 29.45
N VAL A 647 -11.82 19.77 28.86
CA VAL A 647 -11.86 18.57 27.99
C VAL A 647 -11.24 17.33 28.66
N ARG A 648 -10.00 17.41 29.16
CA ARG A 648 -9.22 16.28 29.70
C ARG A 648 -9.91 15.55 30.87
N ALA A 649 -9.96 14.21 30.86
CA ALA A 649 -10.88 13.42 31.72
C ALA A 649 -10.25 12.64 32.88
N SER A 650 -9.04 12.08 32.74
CA SER A 650 -8.49 11.12 33.70
C SER A 650 -7.36 11.70 34.55
N GLU A 651 -6.32 12.23 33.91
CA GLU A 651 -5.07 12.64 34.56
C GLU A 651 -4.79 14.14 34.45
N PRO A 652 -4.01 14.73 35.39
CA PRO A 652 -3.45 16.07 35.24
C PRO A 652 -2.69 16.24 33.92
N LEU A 653 -2.64 17.46 33.38
CA LEU A 653 -1.77 17.81 32.27
C LEU A 653 -0.38 18.15 32.81
N LEU A 654 0.56 17.25 32.58
CA LEU A 654 1.95 17.41 32.97
C LEU A 654 2.74 18.09 31.84
N VAL A 655 3.53 19.10 32.21
CA VAL A 655 4.56 19.70 31.37
C VAL A 655 5.88 19.55 32.12
N GLU A 656 6.63 18.51 31.76
CA GLU A 656 7.95 18.27 32.32
C GLU A 656 8.96 19.25 31.71
N SER A 657 9.90 19.71 32.54
CA SER A 657 10.93 20.67 32.12
C SER A 657 10.36 21.90 31.39
N ALA A 658 9.27 22.45 31.93
CA ALA A 658 8.57 23.61 31.39
C ALA A 658 9.50 24.82 31.20
N PHE A 659 10.39 25.05 32.16
CA PHE A 659 11.50 25.99 32.07
C PHE A 659 12.59 25.60 33.08
N LYS A 660 13.74 26.29 33.03
CA LYS A 660 14.89 26.03 33.89
C LYS A 660 15.12 27.20 34.82
N VAL A 661 15.32 26.90 36.11
CA VAL A 661 15.81 27.85 37.10
C VAL A 661 17.26 27.50 37.37
N ALA A 662 18.16 28.40 37.01
CA ALA A 662 19.58 28.19 37.17
C ALA A 662 20.01 28.50 38.62
N ALA A 663 20.88 27.66 39.20
CA ALA A 663 21.44 27.95 40.51
C ALA A 663 22.53 29.01 40.37
N VAL A 664 22.53 29.97 41.29
CA VAL A 664 23.67 30.89 41.43
C VAL A 664 24.80 30.15 42.14
N THR A 665 25.85 29.84 41.38
CA THR A 665 27.05 29.15 41.85
C THR A 665 28.29 29.95 41.49
N ALA A 666 29.44 29.56 42.03
CA ALA A 666 30.71 30.21 41.74
C ALA A 666 31.83 29.18 41.58
N SER A 667 32.80 29.48 40.73
CA SER A 667 33.99 28.67 40.50
C SER A 667 35.26 29.50 40.70
N LEU A 668 36.31 28.86 41.20
CA LEU A 668 37.64 29.46 41.38
C LEU A 668 38.64 28.88 40.37
N SER A 669 39.42 29.77 39.77
CA SER A 669 40.47 29.44 38.82
C SER A 669 41.63 30.45 38.94
N GLY A 670 42.62 30.36 38.06
CA GLY A 670 43.74 31.31 38.00
C GLY A 670 45.10 30.65 38.22
N THR A 671 46.16 31.45 38.18
CA THR A 671 47.53 30.96 38.31
C THR A 671 47.99 30.79 39.77
N GLY A 672 47.13 31.13 40.74
CA GLY A 672 47.46 31.14 42.17
C GLY A 672 46.85 30.01 42.99
N MET A 673 46.37 28.93 42.36
CA MET A 673 45.67 27.84 43.06
C MET A 673 46.58 26.98 43.95
N ASN A 674 47.80 26.70 43.49
CA ASN A 674 48.84 25.98 44.22
C ASN A 674 50.12 26.81 44.13
N LEU A 675 50.54 27.34 45.27
CA LEU A 675 51.65 28.28 45.35
C LEU A 675 52.82 27.60 46.04
N GLU A 676 54.01 27.74 45.45
CA GLU A 676 55.23 27.53 46.21
C GLU A 676 55.52 28.77 47.06
N THR A 677 56.34 28.61 48.11
CA THR A 677 56.81 29.74 48.93
C THR A 677 57.39 30.86 48.05
N GLU A 678 58.11 30.51 46.98
CA GLU A 678 58.63 31.47 46.00
C GLU A 678 57.56 32.22 45.21
N ASP A 679 56.44 31.57 44.87
CA ASP A 679 55.34 32.21 44.13
C ASP A 679 54.66 33.29 45.02
N VAL A 680 54.63 33.08 46.33
CA VAL A 680 54.14 34.07 47.31
C VAL A 680 55.15 35.21 47.49
N GLN A 681 56.45 34.90 47.54
CA GLN A 681 57.52 35.90 47.66
C GLN A 681 57.59 36.84 46.46
N LYS A 682 57.44 36.30 45.24
CA LYS A 682 57.48 37.07 43.98
C LYS A 682 56.16 37.78 43.65
N GLY A 683 55.03 37.29 44.20
CA GLY A 683 53.69 37.78 43.88
C GLY A 683 53.28 37.49 42.43
N SER A 684 52.40 38.32 41.86
CA SER A 684 51.95 38.34 40.45
C SER A 684 50.97 37.23 40.01
N LYS A 685 50.73 36.23 40.85
CA LYS A 685 49.72 35.20 40.56
C LYS A 685 48.31 35.78 40.68
N THR A 686 47.35 35.13 40.03
CA THR A 686 45.95 35.57 40.04
C THR A 686 45.02 34.47 40.54
N LEU A 687 43.98 34.88 41.25
CA LEU A 687 42.79 34.10 41.56
C LEU A 687 41.62 34.73 40.80
N VAL A 688 40.85 33.91 40.10
CA VAL A 688 39.70 34.35 39.30
C VAL A 688 38.48 33.62 39.79
N VAL A 689 37.58 34.36 40.43
CA VAL A 689 36.26 33.89 40.82
C VAL A 689 35.27 34.20 39.69
N THR A 690 34.60 33.19 39.17
CA THR A 690 33.55 33.34 38.16
C THR A 690 32.20 32.93 38.73
N LEU A 691 31.24 33.84 38.72
CA LEU A 691 29.84 33.57 39.02
C LEU A 691 29.16 32.93 37.81
N ASN A 692 28.43 31.86 38.06
CA ASN A 692 27.48 31.30 37.12
C ASN A 692 26.10 31.87 37.45
N ASN A 693 25.40 32.34 36.43
CA ASN A 693 24.01 32.83 36.52
C ASN A 693 23.79 34.07 37.42
N ALA A 694 24.85 34.78 37.81
CA ALA A 694 24.79 36.06 38.53
C ALA A 694 25.94 37.00 38.14
N GLU A 695 25.83 38.26 38.55
CA GLU A 695 26.89 39.27 38.42
C GLU A 695 27.31 39.80 39.79
N PHE A 696 28.57 40.23 39.91
CA PHE A 696 29.06 40.93 41.09
C PHE A 696 28.55 42.37 41.11
N LYS A 697 28.53 42.99 42.30
CA LYS A 697 28.39 44.44 42.42
C LYS A 697 29.44 45.16 41.57
N ASP A 698 29.07 46.30 40.99
CA ASP A 698 29.95 47.06 40.09
C ASP A 698 31.24 47.55 40.79
N LYS A 699 31.24 47.65 42.12
CA LYS A 699 32.41 47.96 42.96
C LYS A 699 32.40 47.08 44.22
N LEU A 700 33.57 46.54 44.58
CA LEU A 700 33.81 45.83 45.84
C LEU A 700 34.88 46.58 46.66
N SER A 701 34.70 46.61 47.97
CA SER A 701 35.67 47.15 48.93
C SER A 701 36.77 46.13 49.25
N VAL A 702 37.92 46.62 49.74
CA VAL A 702 39.04 45.77 50.17
C VAL A 702 38.62 44.83 51.31
N ILE A 703 37.72 45.29 52.18
CA ILE A 703 37.18 44.49 53.30
C ILE A 703 36.34 43.33 52.77
N GLU A 704 35.48 43.57 51.76
CA GLU A 704 34.67 42.53 51.13
C GLU A 704 35.53 41.47 50.46
N VAL A 705 36.57 41.87 49.72
CA VAL A 705 37.51 40.91 49.08
C VAL A 705 38.31 40.13 50.12
N LYS A 706 38.77 40.77 51.21
CA LYS A 706 39.45 40.08 52.32
C LYS A 706 38.54 39.08 53.02
N ALA A 707 37.28 39.45 53.25
CA ALA A 707 36.29 38.60 53.91
C ALA A 707 35.94 37.33 53.10
N MET A 708 36.28 37.28 51.80
CA MET A 708 36.12 36.08 51.00
C MET A 708 37.09 34.96 51.41
N PHE A 709 38.22 35.27 52.01
CA PHE A 709 39.21 34.27 52.41
C PHE A 709 38.93 33.77 53.83
N SER A 710 38.88 32.46 54.01
CA SER A 710 38.65 31.81 55.30
C SER A 710 39.70 30.71 55.58
N GLY A 711 40.13 30.60 56.84
CA GLY A 711 41.19 29.67 57.27
C GLY A 711 42.59 30.28 57.20
N GLY A 712 43.42 30.03 58.23
CA GLY A 712 44.80 30.55 58.32
C GLY A 712 44.94 32.07 58.50
N SER A 713 46.17 32.55 58.73
CA SER A 713 46.51 33.97 58.63
C SER A 713 46.86 34.31 57.18
N LEU A 714 46.10 35.20 56.54
CA LEU A 714 46.35 35.60 55.15
C LEU A 714 47.71 36.29 55.03
N PRO A 715 48.61 35.80 54.14
CA PRO A 715 49.91 36.43 53.96
C PRO A 715 49.82 37.75 53.17
N TRP A 716 48.75 37.96 52.42
CA TRP A 716 48.57 39.11 51.53
C TRP A 716 47.83 40.27 52.18
N ASN A 717 48.35 41.48 52.00
CA ASN A 717 47.64 42.71 52.30
C ASN A 717 47.13 43.37 51.01
N PHE A 718 45.88 43.07 50.64
CA PHE A 718 45.26 43.59 49.42
C PHE A 718 45.00 45.11 49.45
N ALA A 719 45.21 45.76 48.30
CA ALA A 719 44.82 47.13 47.99
C ALA A 719 43.78 47.17 46.85
N PRO A 720 43.09 48.30 46.58
CA PRO A 720 42.11 48.40 45.50
C PRO A 720 42.64 48.09 44.10
N SER A 721 43.96 48.26 43.87
CA SER A 721 44.63 47.90 42.62
C SER A 721 44.83 46.40 42.42
N ASP A 722 44.67 45.61 43.48
CA ASP A 722 44.94 44.16 43.46
C ASP A 722 43.73 43.35 43.03
N TYR A 723 42.60 43.96 42.73
CA TYR A 723 41.44 43.24 42.22
C TYR A 723 40.62 44.08 41.25
N SER A 724 39.90 43.39 40.35
CA SER A 724 39.01 44.00 39.38
C SER A 724 37.77 43.14 39.19
N VAL A 725 36.61 43.80 39.12
CA VAL A 725 35.33 43.16 38.83
C VAL A 725 34.91 43.49 37.40
N ALA A 726 34.52 42.48 36.64
CA ALA A 726 33.95 42.61 35.31
C ALA A 726 32.74 41.67 35.18
N LYS A 727 31.52 42.21 35.34
CA LYS A 727 30.26 41.47 35.32
C LYS A 727 30.27 40.28 36.30
N ASN A 728 30.39 39.07 35.77
CA ASN A 728 30.38 37.82 36.53
C ASN A 728 31.78 37.35 36.94
N LYS A 729 32.85 38.11 36.69
CA LYS A 729 34.23 37.74 37.05
C LYS A 729 34.85 38.72 38.03
N LEU A 730 35.42 38.19 39.10
CA LEU A 730 36.30 38.89 40.03
C LEU A 730 37.70 38.31 39.87
N THR A 731 38.66 39.15 39.45
CA THR A 731 40.08 38.79 39.36
C THR A 731 40.81 39.44 40.53
N ILE A 732 41.55 38.64 41.30
CA ILE A 732 42.38 39.06 42.45
C ILE A 732 43.83 38.73 42.10
N LYS A 733 44.68 39.75 42.01
CA LYS A 733 46.12 39.64 41.87
C LYS A 733 46.75 39.52 43.26
N LEU A 734 47.50 38.44 43.48
CA LEU A 734 48.18 38.19 44.74
C LEU A 734 49.43 39.09 44.82
N PRO A 735 49.51 40.00 45.82
CA PRO A 735 50.68 40.87 45.98
C PRO A 735 51.91 40.07 46.42
N ALA A 736 53.09 40.62 46.17
CA ALA A 736 54.35 40.01 46.61
C ALA A 736 54.51 40.13 48.13
N VAL A 737 54.98 39.07 48.76
CA VAL A 737 55.33 39.05 50.20
C VAL A 737 56.77 38.55 50.34
N PRO A 738 57.79 39.38 50.09
CA PRO A 738 59.18 38.94 49.97
C PRO A 738 59.72 38.19 51.19
N THR A 739 59.19 38.47 52.38
CA THR A 739 59.57 37.85 53.66
C THR A 739 58.79 36.57 53.98
N TYR A 740 57.93 36.09 53.09
CA TYR A 740 57.11 34.92 53.35
C TYR A 740 57.96 33.65 53.43
N SER A 741 57.87 32.95 54.57
CA SER A 741 58.53 31.66 54.79
C SER A 741 57.61 30.76 55.61
N THR A 742 57.18 29.63 55.03
CA THR A 742 56.47 28.58 55.77
C THR A 742 57.14 27.24 55.51
N LYS A 743 57.27 26.42 56.57
CA LYS A 743 57.75 25.03 56.48
C LYS A 743 56.61 24.01 56.44
N THR A 744 55.38 24.45 56.67
CA THR A 744 54.17 23.61 56.68
C THR A 744 53.23 24.07 55.58
N ALA A 745 52.52 23.12 54.98
CA ALA A 745 51.51 23.43 53.98
C ALA A 745 50.38 24.27 54.62
N GLN A 746 49.98 25.35 53.95
CA GLN A 746 48.85 26.19 54.36
C GLN A 746 47.75 26.11 53.29
N SER A 747 46.47 26.21 53.70
CA SER A 747 45.35 26.30 52.78
C SER A 747 44.34 27.36 53.21
N PHE A 748 43.75 28.03 52.22
CA PHE A 748 42.75 29.08 52.37
C PHE A 748 41.52 28.70 51.55
N THR A 749 40.33 28.74 52.15
CA THR A 749 39.06 28.53 51.44
C THR A 749 38.46 29.86 51.05
N LEU A 750 38.17 30.07 49.77
CA LEU A 750 37.42 31.22 49.30
C LEU A 750 35.92 30.94 49.43
N LYS A 751 35.26 31.68 50.33
CA LYS A 751 33.81 31.68 50.55
C LYS A 751 33.26 33.03 50.10
N MET A 752 32.54 33.04 48.98
CA MET A 752 31.85 34.25 48.55
C MET A 752 30.52 34.39 49.27
N LYS A 753 30.14 35.62 49.59
CA LYS A 753 28.84 35.90 50.18
C LYS A 753 27.88 36.46 49.15
N THR A 754 26.60 36.09 49.22
CA THR A 754 25.55 36.60 48.31
C THR A 754 25.40 38.13 48.37
N SER A 755 25.82 38.77 49.46
CA SER A 755 25.92 40.23 49.58
C SER A 755 26.88 40.88 48.58
N LEU A 756 27.75 40.11 47.91
CA LEU A 756 28.65 40.61 46.86
C LEU A 756 28.00 40.61 45.47
N LEU A 757 26.77 40.09 45.35
CA LEU A 757 26.03 40.01 44.09
C LEU A 757 25.33 41.34 43.77
N LYS A 758 25.21 41.64 42.49
CA LYS A 758 24.49 42.80 41.97
C LYS A 758 23.02 42.74 42.39
N ASP A 759 22.47 43.90 42.76
CA ASP A 759 21.10 44.09 43.22
C ASP A 759 20.70 43.34 44.51
N TYR A 760 21.59 42.61 45.17
CA TYR A 760 21.27 41.81 46.35
C TYR A 760 20.65 42.64 47.49
N ASP A 761 21.20 43.83 47.76
CA ASP A 761 20.74 44.70 48.85
C ASP A 761 19.29 45.17 48.66
N SER A 762 18.81 45.22 47.40
CA SER A 762 17.43 45.59 47.08
C SER A 762 16.41 44.46 47.34
N MET A 763 16.89 43.25 47.64
CA MET A 763 16.06 42.04 47.76
C MET A 763 15.74 41.64 49.22
N GLY A 764 16.38 42.26 50.23
CA GLY A 764 16.09 42.01 51.65
C GLY A 764 16.40 40.59 52.14
N LEU A 765 17.39 39.91 51.53
CA LEU A 765 17.68 38.50 51.76
C LEU A 765 18.67 38.25 52.91
N LYS A 766 18.62 37.05 53.48
CA LYS A 766 19.61 36.58 54.45
C LYS A 766 20.91 36.21 53.72
N GLU A 767 22.03 36.71 54.24
CA GLU A 767 23.37 36.48 53.69
C GLU A 767 23.72 34.98 53.70
N LYS A 768 24.14 34.45 52.54
CA LYS A 768 24.54 33.04 52.38
C LYS A 768 25.94 32.97 51.78
N ASN A 769 26.68 31.92 52.16
CA ASN A 769 27.95 31.56 51.52
C ASN A 769 27.72 30.73 50.26
N ILE A 770 28.41 31.10 49.20
CA ILE A 770 28.64 30.33 47.99
C ILE A 770 30.11 29.89 48.07
N GLU A 771 30.35 28.59 48.08
CA GLU A 771 31.70 28.05 48.19
C GLU A 771 32.40 28.10 46.83
N ASN A 772 33.62 28.64 46.79
CA ASN A 772 34.31 28.90 45.51
C ASN A 772 35.55 28.03 45.31
N GLY A 773 36.15 27.48 46.36
CA GLY A 773 37.30 26.56 46.28
C GLY A 773 38.38 26.85 47.31
N THR A 774 39.51 26.12 47.23
CA THR A 774 40.67 26.27 48.12
C THR A 774 41.93 26.67 47.36
N VAL A 775 42.81 27.41 48.03
CA VAL A 775 44.15 27.78 47.57
C VAL A 775 45.16 27.19 48.54
N SER A 776 46.22 26.54 48.05
CA SER A 776 47.24 25.90 48.89
C SER A 776 48.64 26.51 48.69
N ILE A 777 49.47 26.49 49.75
CA ILE A 777 50.84 26.98 49.75
C ILE A 777 51.79 25.90 50.31
N GLY A 778 52.79 25.45 49.55
CA GLY A 778 53.94 24.65 50.02
C GLY A 778 53.79 23.13 50.17
N GLY A 779 52.91 22.47 49.40
CA GLY A 779 52.78 21.00 49.41
C GLY A 779 53.51 20.32 48.25
N VAL A 780 54.57 19.53 48.52
CA VAL A 780 55.22 18.69 47.48
C VAL A 780 54.27 17.56 47.08
N ALA A 781 54.05 17.37 45.77
CA ALA A 781 53.21 16.29 45.28
C ALA A 781 53.91 14.94 45.36
N SER A 782 53.15 13.89 45.69
CA SER A 782 53.63 12.50 45.73
C SER A 782 52.63 11.56 45.05
N ALA A 783 53.06 10.34 44.74
CA ALA A 783 52.26 9.32 44.07
C ALA A 783 52.44 7.95 44.73
N ASN A 784 51.35 7.20 44.87
CA ASN A 784 51.33 5.84 45.45
C ASN A 784 50.70 4.85 44.47
N LEU A 785 51.21 3.61 44.43
CA LEU A 785 50.58 2.52 43.68
C LEU A 785 49.47 1.89 44.52
N GLY A 786 48.35 1.55 43.89
CA GLY A 786 47.29 0.77 44.52
C GLY A 786 47.60 -0.72 44.59
N GLN A 787 48.44 -1.23 43.68
CA GLN A 787 48.95 -2.61 43.67
C GLN A 787 50.45 -2.58 43.33
N THR A 788 51.25 -3.33 44.08
CA THR A 788 52.72 -3.35 43.93
C THR A 788 53.26 -4.65 43.33
N SER A 789 52.40 -5.66 43.08
CA SER A 789 52.82 -6.93 42.49
C SER A 789 51.73 -7.54 41.60
N PHE A 790 52.16 -8.13 40.48
CA PHE A 790 51.34 -9.01 39.62
C PHE A 790 52.08 -10.33 39.36
N ALA A 791 51.36 -11.39 39.03
CA ALA A 791 51.94 -12.57 38.37
C ALA A 791 52.05 -12.34 36.85
N GLU A 792 53.01 -12.99 36.18
CA GLU A 792 53.12 -12.95 34.71
C GLU A 792 51.79 -13.32 34.03
N SER A 793 51.10 -14.36 34.54
CA SER A 793 49.81 -14.83 34.00
C SER A 793 48.71 -13.75 34.04
N GLU A 794 48.72 -12.88 35.06
CA GLU A 794 47.77 -11.77 35.20
C GLU A 794 48.03 -10.65 34.18
N VAL A 795 49.30 -10.41 33.84
CA VAL A 795 49.69 -9.49 32.77
C VAL A 795 49.29 -10.07 31.41
N ARG A 796 49.50 -11.38 31.20
CA ARG A 796 49.11 -12.07 29.95
C ARG A 796 47.59 -12.07 29.74
N ALA A 797 46.81 -12.27 30.81
CA ALA A 797 45.35 -12.32 30.74
C ALA A 797 44.67 -10.96 30.52
N GLY A 798 45.33 -9.84 30.87
CA GLY A 798 44.76 -8.49 30.67
C GLY A 798 43.57 -8.16 31.56
N ASN A 799 43.44 -8.82 32.72
CA ASN A 799 42.32 -8.63 33.64
C ASN A 799 42.68 -7.82 34.90
N ARG A 800 43.91 -7.26 34.95
CA ARG A 800 44.39 -6.40 36.03
C ARG A 800 44.53 -4.95 35.62
N SER A 801 44.64 -4.07 36.61
CA SER A 801 44.84 -2.64 36.41
C SER A 801 45.94 -2.10 37.33
N ILE A 802 46.78 -1.22 36.79
CA ILE A 802 47.74 -0.44 37.56
C ILE A 802 47.01 0.81 38.05
N SER A 803 46.95 1.00 39.36
CA SER A 803 46.32 2.18 39.97
C SER A 803 47.37 3.09 40.56
N ILE A 804 47.35 4.39 40.23
CA ILE A 804 48.27 5.40 40.75
C ILE A 804 47.45 6.54 41.37
N THR A 805 47.64 6.80 42.66
CA THR A 805 46.95 7.89 43.38
C THR A 805 47.90 9.04 43.69
N LEU A 806 47.52 10.25 43.30
CA LEU A 806 48.28 11.48 43.55
C LEU A 806 47.88 12.14 44.87
N VAL A 807 48.87 12.72 45.55
CA VAL A 807 48.70 13.60 46.71
C VAL A 807 49.26 14.97 46.34
N ASN A 808 48.52 16.05 46.63
CA ASN A 808 48.87 17.44 46.29
C ASN A 808 49.11 17.73 44.78
N ALA A 809 48.61 16.86 43.89
CA ALA A 809 48.53 17.08 42.45
C ALA A 809 47.25 16.46 41.87
N GLU A 810 46.90 16.85 40.64
CA GLU A 810 45.77 16.32 39.90
C GLU A 810 46.22 15.77 38.55
N TRP A 811 45.58 14.67 38.12
CA TRP A 811 45.75 14.16 36.77
C TRP A 811 45.16 15.14 35.76
N ASP A 812 45.82 15.29 34.62
CA ASP A 812 45.18 15.92 33.48
C ASP A 812 44.17 14.96 32.86
N PRO A 813 42.86 15.26 32.86
CA PRO A 813 41.82 14.34 32.38
C PRO A 813 41.98 13.99 30.89
N THR A 814 42.72 14.79 30.12
CA THR A 814 43.00 14.47 28.72
C THR A 814 43.91 13.25 28.54
N ILE A 815 44.54 12.73 29.60
CA ILE A 815 45.33 11.48 29.53
C ILE A 815 44.48 10.28 29.06
N GLU A 816 43.17 10.27 29.31
CA GLU A 816 42.27 9.20 28.88
C GLU A 816 42.22 9.05 27.34
N THR A 817 42.39 10.16 26.63
CA THR A 817 42.22 10.25 25.17
C THR A 817 43.49 10.65 24.40
N ASN A 818 44.48 11.28 25.05
CA ASN A 818 45.68 11.79 24.39
C ASN A 818 46.83 10.77 24.36
N ALA A 819 47.17 10.30 23.15
CA ALA A 819 48.22 9.30 22.94
C ALA A 819 49.62 9.75 23.40
N SER A 820 49.98 11.03 23.21
CA SER A 820 51.28 11.55 23.66
C SER A 820 51.41 11.57 25.18
N LYS A 821 50.31 11.85 25.90
CA LYS A 821 50.30 11.78 27.37
C LYS A 821 50.37 10.35 27.89
N LYS A 822 49.67 9.40 27.26
CA LYS A 822 49.79 7.97 27.56
C LYS A 822 51.22 7.48 27.37
N ALA A 823 51.85 7.81 26.23
CA ALA A 823 53.24 7.46 25.95
C ALA A 823 54.22 8.09 26.96
N ALA A 824 54.01 9.37 27.32
CA ALA A 824 54.84 10.05 28.32
C ALA A 824 54.77 9.39 29.70
N LEU A 825 53.57 8.95 30.13
CA LEU A 825 53.40 8.22 31.38
C LEU A 825 54.07 6.84 31.31
N LEU A 826 53.82 6.07 30.25
CA LEU A 826 54.38 4.71 30.09
C LEU A 826 55.90 4.72 29.96
N LYS A 827 56.50 5.76 29.36
CA LYS A 827 57.95 5.97 29.34
C LYS A 827 58.55 6.12 30.74
N GLY A 828 57.74 6.55 31.71
CA GLY A 828 58.11 6.61 33.13
C GLY A 828 58.15 5.26 33.84
N PHE A 829 57.72 4.16 33.20
CA PHE A 829 57.83 2.80 33.73
C PHE A 829 59.10 2.15 33.20
N VAL A 830 60.11 2.02 34.06
CA VAL A 830 61.46 1.59 33.68
C VAL A 830 61.84 0.32 34.45
N THR A 831 62.33 -0.69 33.74
CA THR A 831 62.94 -1.91 34.31
C THR A 831 64.45 -1.95 34.07
N THR A 832 65.20 -2.54 35.00
CA THR A 832 66.68 -2.66 34.91
C THR A 832 67.15 -3.85 34.08
N ASP A 833 66.32 -4.89 33.99
CA ASP A 833 66.55 -6.10 33.21
C ASP A 833 65.24 -6.53 32.51
N GLN A 834 65.34 -7.48 31.58
CA GLN A 834 64.18 -7.93 30.79
C GLN A 834 63.44 -6.77 30.10
N THR A 835 64.21 -5.82 29.55
CA THR A 835 63.69 -4.56 28.97
C THR A 835 62.87 -4.79 27.71
N LYS A 836 63.16 -5.85 26.94
CA LYS A 836 62.42 -6.23 25.74
C LYS A 836 61.03 -6.74 26.09
N GLU A 837 60.93 -7.52 27.16
CA GLU A 837 59.70 -8.10 27.68
C GLU A 837 58.78 -6.99 28.21
N TRP A 838 59.33 -6.04 28.98
CA TRP A 838 58.56 -4.86 29.40
C TRP A 838 58.15 -3.97 28.21
N ALA A 839 59.00 -3.86 27.17
CA ALA A 839 58.64 -3.14 25.95
C ALA A 839 57.41 -3.75 25.24
N ILE A 840 57.27 -5.08 25.28
CA ILE A 840 56.09 -5.79 24.75
C ILE A 840 54.83 -5.42 25.56
N ALA A 841 54.91 -5.43 26.90
CA ALA A 841 53.79 -5.03 27.77
C ALA A 841 53.42 -3.55 27.61
N SER A 842 54.39 -2.65 27.70
CA SER A 842 54.18 -1.20 27.59
C SER A 842 53.66 -0.78 26.21
N SER A 843 54.10 -1.43 25.13
CA SER A 843 53.56 -1.19 23.78
C SER A 843 52.11 -1.64 23.64
N ALA A 844 51.76 -2.79 24.22
CA ALA A 844 50.37 -3.26 24.24
C ALA A 844 49.47 -2.28 25.03
N ILE A 845 49.91 -1.82 26.21
CA ILE A 845 49.18 -0.83 27.01
C ILE A 845 49.03 0.50 26.26
N ALA A 846 50.06 0.95 25.54
CA ALA A 846 49.99 2.18 24.75
C ALA A 846 48.95 2.10 23.62
N LYS A 847 48.81 0.91 23.01
CA LYS A 847 47.90 0.67 21.88
C LYS A 847 46.46 0.41 22.33
N ASP A 848 46.26 -0.54 23.25
CA ASP A 848 44.94 -1.11 23.59
C ASP A 848 44.56 -0.91 25.08
N GLY A 849 45.43 -0.31 25.88
CA GLY A 849 45.18 -0.05 27.31
C GLY A 849 44.18 1.08 27.55
N LYS A 850 43.32 0.91 28.56
CA LYS A 850 42.32 1.90 28.96
C LYS A 850 42.79 2.70 30.18
N PHE A 851 42.78 4.01 30.06
CA PHE A 851 43.17 4.96 31.12
C PHE A 851 41.90 5.63 31.64
N ILE A 852 41.68 5.56 32.95
CA ILE A 852 40.50 6.12 33.60
C ILE A 852 40.96 6.95 34.80
N VAL A 853 40.61 8.23 34.79
CA VAL A 853 40.87 9.17 35.88
C VAL A 853 39.61 9.27 36.75
N ASN A 854 39.72 8.82 37.99
CA ASN A 854 38.69 9.02 39.00
C ASN A 854 39.27 9.86 40.15
N ASN A 855 38.91 11.14 40.18
CA ASN A 855 39.48 12.13 41.10
C ASN A 855 41.02 12.17 41.03
N LYS A 856 41.70 11.72 42.10
CA LYS A 856 43.16 11.71 42.23
C LYS A 856 43.80 10.39 41.80
N THR A 857 43.01 9.42 41.36
CA THR A 857 43.48 8.08 41.02
C THR A 857 43.37 7.85 39.52
N LEU A 858 44.47 7.44 38.91
CA LEU A 858 44.52 6.95 37.54
C LEU A 858 44.55 5.42 37.57
N SER A 859 43.60 4.79 36.89
CA SER A 859 43.59 3.35 36.65
C SER A 859 43.97 3.06 35.19
N ILE A 860 45.01 2.24 35.00
CA ILE A 860 45.48 1.77 33.70
C ILE A 860 45.10 0.30 33.59
N GLN A 861 44.09 -0.01 32.80
CA GLN A 861 43.69 -1.39 32.53
C GLN A 861 44.67 -2.03 31.55
N LEU A 862 45.26 -3.14 31.96
CA LEU A 862 46.19 -3.91 31.14
C LEU A 862 45.40 -4.63 30.04
N PRO A 863 45.78 -4.52 28.75
CA PRO A 863 45.21 -5.34 27.70
C PRO A 863 45.79 -6.76 27.74
N GLN A 864 45.07 -7.72 27.15
CA GLN A 864 45.56 -9.09 27.01
C GLN A 864 46.85 -9.11 26.18
N ASN A 865 47.89 -9.78 26.68
CA ASN A 865 49.19 -9.86 26.01
C ASN A 865 49.79 -11.27 26.16
N THR A 866 49.35 -12.19 25.29
CA THR A 866 49.72 -13.61 25.37
C THR A 866 51.21 -13.88 25.13
N SER A 867 51.90 -12.95 24.45
CA SER A 867 53.33 -13.01 24.13
C SER A 867 54.24 -12.47 25.24
N TYR A 868 53.68 -11.86 26.28
CA TYR A 868 54.47 -11.42 27.44
C TYR A 868 54.93 -12.64 28.24
N SER A 869 56.24 -12.81 28.40
CA SER A 869 56.86 -13.90 29.15
C SER A 869 58.13 -13.37 29.79
N ILE A 870 58.32 -13.61 31.09
CA ILE A 870 59.54 -13.24 31.83
C ILE A 870 60.21 -14.52 32.32
N VAL A 871 61.52 -14.48 32.53
CA VAL A 871 62.31 -15.63 33.01
C VAL A 871 62.73 -15.48 34.47
N ARG A 872 62.55 -14.29 35.04
CA ARG A 872 62.75 -13.97 36.46
C ARG A 872 61.89 -12.79 36.86
N ASP A 873 61.74 -12.53 38.15
CA ASP A 873 60.97 -11.41 38.67
C ASP A 873 61.43 -10.07 38.06
N GLN A 874 60.49 -9.34 37.44
CA GLN A 874 60.77 -8.06 36.79
C GLN A 874 60.35 -6.90 37.69
N ARG A 875 61.30 -6.02 38.03
CA ARG A 875 61.07 -4.83 38.88
C ARG A 875 60.98 -3.56 38.04
N ILE A 876 59.84 -2.88 38.13
CA ILE A 876 59.53 -1.66 37.37
C ILE A 876 59.46 -0.46 38.32
N VAL A 877 60.32 0.52 38.09
CA VAL A 877 60.30 1.82 38.76
C VAL A 877 59.36 2.74 37.98
N VAL A 878 58.55 3.53 38.70
CA VAL A 878 57.54 4.41 38.09
C VAL A 878 57.82 5.89 38.40
N THR A 879 57.88 6.71 37.35
CA THR A 879 57.93 8.18 37.43
C THR A 879 56.74 8.78 36.67
N VAL A 880 55.93 9.60 37.35
CA VAL A 880 54.81 10.30 36.71
C VAL A 880 55.30 11.61 36.10
N ALA A 881 55.28 11.70 34.77
CA ALA A 881 55.74 12.88 34.05
C ALA A 881 54.85 14.13 34.29
N LYS A 882 55.46 15.32 34.42
CA LYS A 882 54.74 16.60 34.58
C LYS A 882 53.73 16.89 33.48
N SER A 883 53.95 16.38 32.27
CA SER A 883 53.07 16.57 31.11
C SER A 883 51.72 15.88 31.23
N VAL A 884 51.57 14.95 32.18
CA VAL A 884 50.31 14.26 32.45
C VAL A 884 49.58 14.78 33.69
N LEU A 885 50.11 15.85 34.29
CA LEU A 885 49.59 16.50 35.49
C LEU A 885 48.96 17.84 35.15
N ARG A 886 47.85 18.18 35.82
CA ARG A 886 47.21 19.48 35.68
C ARG A 886 47.95 20.51 36.52
N ASN A 887 48.50 21.53 35.86
CA ASN A 887 49.13 22.71 36.50
C ASN A 887 50.28 22.39 37.49
N TYR A 888 50.91 21.22 37.39
CA TYR A 888 52.08 20.85 38.21
C TYR A 888 53.36 20.87 37.37
N LYS A 889 54.45 21.40 37.92
CA LYS A 889 55.65 21.77 37.14
C LYS A 889 56.76 20.70 37.13
N ASN A 890 56.69 19.74 38.04
CA ASN A 890 57.76 18.76 38.28
C ASN A 890 57.26 17.34 38.00
N ASP A 891 58.17 16.44 37.64
CA ASP A 891 57.87 15.01 37.60
C ASP A 891 57.68 14.51 39.05
N ILE A 892 56.84 13.49 39.25
CA ILE A 892 56.59 12.89 40.55
C ILE A 892 57.18 11.49 40.57
N GLN A 893 58.13 11.24 41.47
CA GLN A 893 58.65 9.90 41.70
C GLN A 893 57.65 9.09 42.52
N VAL A 894 57.31 7.88 42.06
CA VAL A 894 56.48 6.95 42.84
C VAL A 894 57.39 6.24 43.84
N ASN A 895 57.03 6.28 45.12
CA ASN A 895 57.88 5.73 46.20
C ASN A 895 57.91 4.19 46.23
N GLN A 896 57.09 3.53 45.41
CA GLN A 896 56.91 2.09 45.34
C GLN A 896 57.29 1.60 43.94
N ASN A 897 57.87 0.40 43.88
CA ASN A 897 58.12 -0.30 42.62
C ASN A 897 56.97 -1.27 42.32
N LEU A 898 56.72 -1.51 41.04
CA LEU A 898 55.85 -2.57 40.58
C LEU A 898 56.66 -3.84 40.31
N LEU A 899 56.24 -4.98 40.86
CA LEU A 899 56.91 -6.27 40.70
C LEU A 899 56.06 -7.22 39.85
N ILE A 900 56.59 -7.75 38.76
CA ILE A 900 55.97 -8.85 38.00
C ILE A 900 56.69 -10.14 38.34
N ARG A 901 55.96 -11.12 38.89
CA ARG A 901 56.54 -12.38 39.36
C ARG A 901 56.56 -13.42 38.27
N VAL A 902 57.70 -14.11 38.13
CA VAL A 902 57.82 -15.28 37.23
C VAL A 902 56.98 -16.43 37.80
N PRO A 903 56.35 -17.27 36.95
CA PRO A 903 55.62 -18.44 37.42
C PRO A 903 56.50 -19.41 38.21
N VAL A 904 55.97 -19.96 39.30
CA VAL A 904 56.64 -20.97 40.14
C VAL A 904 56.28 -22.37 39.64
N ILE A 905 57.28 -23.22 39.42
CA ILE A 905 57.08 -24.64 39.04
C ILE A 905 56.62 -25.47 40.25
N GLN A 906 55.72 -26.43 40.05
CA GLN A 906 55.08 -27.20 41.15
C GLN A 906 55.56 -28.65 41.31
N SER A 907 56.11 -29.25 40.25
CA SER A 907 56.68 -30.60 40.26
C SER A 907 58.08 -30.48 39.70
N GLU A 908 59.10 -30.90 40.44
CA GLU A 908 60.50 -30.75 40.04
C GLU A 908 61.09 -32.13 39.75
N GLU A 909 61.14 -32.48 38.47
CA GLU A 909 61.91 -33.63 37.98
C GLU A 909 63.09 -33.11 37.17
N SER A 910 64.19 -33.88 37.06
CA SER A 910 65.28 -33.47 36.18
C SER A 910 64.83 -33.55 34.72
N PHE A 911 65.40 -32.72 33.84
CA PHE A 911 65.03 -32.77 32.43
C PHE A 911 65.43 -34.11 31.79
N ALA A 912 66.49 -34.74 32.29
CA ALA A 912 66.88 -36.10 31.93
C ALA A 912 65.78 -37.13 32.24
N ASP A 913 65.20 -37.10 33.45
CA ASP A 913 64.14 -38.04 33.86
C ASP A 913 62.87 -37.90 32.99
N ILE A 914 62.51 -36.67 32.62
CA ILE A 914 61.38 -36.40 31.72
C ILE A 914 61.65 -36.89 30.29
N LEU A 915 62.89 -36.78 29.81
CA LEU A 915 63.27 -37.28 28.50
C LEU A 915 63.20 -38.81 28.44
N ASP A 916 63.69 -39.49 29.48
CA ASP A 916 63.68 -40.94 29.59
C ASP A 916 62.27 -41.53 29.80
N SER A 917 61.40 -40.81 30.50
CA SER A 917 60.00 -41.21 30.73
C SER A 917 59.03 -40.86 29.59
N GLY A 918 59.45 -39.99 28.66
CA GLY A 918 58.69 -39.64 27.45
C GLY A 918 58.22 -38.18 27.42
N LEU A 919 59.09 -37.28 26.94
CA LEU A 919 58.79 -35.84 26.84
C LEU A 919 57.51 -35.51 26.02
N ALA A 920 57.21 -36.31 24.99
CA ALA A 920 56.01 -36.10 24.16
C ALA A 920 54.72 -36.31 24.97
N ASP A 921 54.66 -37.37 25.77
CA ASP A 921 53.51 -37.68 26.63
C ASP A 921 53.36 -36.62 27.73
N TYR A 922 54.48 -36.13 28.28
CA TYR A 922 54.49 -35.04 29.24
C TYR A 922 53.95 -33.72 28.63
N ILE A 923 54.33 -33.41 27.38
CA ILE A 923 53.79 -32.27 26.63
C ILE A 923 52.29 -32.43 26.37
N ASP A 924 51.84 -33.61 25.97
CA ASP A 924 50.42 -33.87 25.68
C ASP A 924 49.55 -33.78 26.95
N GLN A 925 50.09 -34.20 28.09
CA GLN A 925 49.39 -34.15 29.38
C GLN A 925 49.22 -32.73 29.92
N PHE A 926 50.26 -31.90 29.87
CA PHE A 926 50.27 -30.59 30.55
C PHE A 926 50.23 -29.38 29.61
N GLY A 927 50.51 -29.59 28.33
CA GLY A 927 50.60 -28.55 27.31
C GLY A 927 51.95 -27.83 27.33
N ILE A 928 52.58 -27.71 26.15
CA ILE A 928 53.93 -27.15 25.97
C ILE A 928 54.15 -25.74 26.57
N ASN A 929 53.09 -24.95 26.70
CA ASN A 929 53.14 -23.57 27.22
C ASN A 929 53.06 -23.48 28.75
N ASN A 930 52.62 -24.55 29.41
CA ASN A 930 52.50 -24.61 30.87
C ASN A 930 53.70 -25.30 31.51
N ILE A 931 54.56 -25.93 30.71
CA ILE A 931 55.80 -26.55 31.14
C ILE A 931 56.91 -25.51 31.12
N ARG A 932 57.67 -25.41 32.21
CA ARG A 932 58.86 -24.57 32.30
C ARG A 932 60.06 -25.39 32.74
N ILE A 933 61.21 -24.98 32.25
CA ILE A 933 62.52 -25.49 32.63
C ILE A 933 63.21 -24.40 33.45
N GLU A 934 63.53 -24.72 34.70
CA GLU A 934 64.33 -23.87 35.56
C GLU A 934 65.81 -24.18 35.35
N VAL A 935 66.53 -23.16 34.89
CA VAL A 935 67.99 -23.16 34.77
C VAL A 935 68.53 -22.56 36.06
N PRO A 936 69.26 -23.33 36.88
CA PRO A 936 69.81 -22.83 38.12
C PRO A 936 70.93 -21.81 37.86
N LYS A 937 71.27 -21.04 38.89
CA LYS A 937 72.40 -20.11 38.81
C LYS A 937 73.72 -20.90 38.80
N LYS A 938 74.60 -20.63 37.82
CA LYS A 938 75.96 -21.20 37.80
C LYS A 938 76.79 -20.62 38.95
N VAL A 939 77.40 -21.50 39.74
CA VAL A 939 78.18 -21.13 40.94
C VAL A 939 79.67 -21.28 40.67
N ILE A 940 80.09 -22.31 39.92
CA ILE A 940 81.47 -22.49 39.45
C ILE A 940 81.72 -21.51 38.30
N GLN A 941 82.72 -20.65 38.46
CA GLN A 941 83.04 -19.62 37.49
C GLN A 941 84.16 -20.07 36.56
N LYS A 942 85.27 -20.56 37.14
CA LYS A 942 86.44 -21.03 36.41
C LYS A 942 87.15 -22.17 37.13
N VAL A 943 87.67 -23.11 36.37
CA VAL A 943 88.54 -24.18 36.87
C VAL A 943 89.91 -24.04 36.23
N TYR A 944 90.94 -23.87 37.05
CA TYR A 944 92.33 -23.76 36.63
C TYR A 944 93.03 -25.08 36.90
N THR A 945 93.77 -25.60 35.94
CA THR A 945 94.63 -26.77 36.12
C THR A 945 96.06 -26.39 35.80
N TYR A 946 96.98 -26.75 36.69
CA TYR A 946 98.41 -26.49 36.55
C TYR A 946 99.19 -27.79 36.75
N ALA A 947 99.85 -28.27 35.71
CA ALA A 947 100.62 -29.52 35.76
C ALA A 947 102.12 -29.21 35.80
N THR A 948 102.82 -29.70 36.82
CA THR A 948 104.27 -29.53 36.99
C THR A 948 104.95 -30.88 37.12
N LYS A 949 106.00 -31.14 36.34
CA LYS A 949 106.82 -32.35 36.48
C LYS A 949 107.84 -32.20 37.60
N LEU A 950 107.92 -33.21 38.47
CA LEU A 950 108.87 -33.32 39.57
C LEU A 950 109.59 -34.67 39.45
N GLY A 951 110.71 -34.68 38.71
CA GLY A 951 111.40 -35.92 38.36
C GLY A 951 110.58 -36.77 37.40
N ASN A 952 110.34 -38.05 37.75
CA ASN A 952 109.52 -38.98 36.97
C ASN A 952 108.01 -38.85 37.25
N ASN A 953 107.63 -38.11 38.30
CA ASN A 953 106.23 -37.91 38.69
C ASN A 953 105.77 -36.50 38.27
N SER A 954 104.46 -36.28 38.29
CA SER A 954 103.82 -35.00 38.01
C SER A 954 102.83 -34.64 39.10
N LEU A 955 102.75 -33.35 39.42
CA LEU A 955 101.71 -32.80 40.29
C LEU A 955 100.78 -31.94 39.46
N THR A 956 99.48 -32.16 39.62
CA THR A 956 98.43 -31.35 39.00
C THR A 956 97.68 -30.61 40.09
N THR A 957 97.83 -29.28 40.12
CA THR A 957 97.04 -28.40 40.98
C THR A 957 95.77 -28.00 40.27
N VAL A 958 94.63 -28.19 40.91
CA VAL A 958 93.32 -27.73 40.44
C VAL A 958 92.88 -26.58 41.35
N GLU A 959 92.61 -25.40 40.79
CA GLU A 959 91.96 -24.31 41.51
C GLU A 959 90.56 -24.06 40.96
N VAL A 960 89.56 -23.98 41.83
CA VAL A 960 88.15 -23.76 41.46
C VAL A 960 87.72 -22.41 41.98
N GLU A 961 87.52 -21.45 41.08
CA GLU A 961 86.92 -20.15 41.37
C GLU A 961 85.40 -20.28 41.30
N ALA A 962 84.70 -19.94 42.37
CA ALA A 962 83.25 -20.05 42.46
C ALA A 962 82.65 -18.89 43.27
N ASP A 963 81.35 -18.62 43.09
CA ASP A 963 80.61 -17.60 43.87
C ASP A 963 80.65 -17.91 45.38
N ALA A 964 80.45 -16.89 46.22
CA ALA A 964 80.38 -16.95 47.68
C ALA A 964 79.34 -17.93 48.23
N PHE A 965 78.40 -18.39 47.39
CA PHE A 965 77.40 -19.40 47.72
C PHE A 965 78.00 -20.80 47.91
N ALA A 966 79.08 -21.15 47.20
CA ALA A 966 79.80 -22.41 47.42
C ALA A 966 80.65 -22.32 48.70
N LYS A 967 80.55 -23.34 49.54
CA LYS A 967 81.18 -23.40 50.87
C LYS A 967 82.15 -24.56 50.97
N LYS A 968 81.85 -25.63 50.25
CA LYS A 968 82.69 -26.81 50.09
C LYS A 968 82.81 -27.17 48.62
N ALA A 969 83.95 -27.72 48.24
CA ALA A 969 84.20 -28.22 46.90
C ALA A 969 84.92 -29.57 46.94
N VAL A 970 84.52 -30.47 46.06
CA VAL A 970 85.14 -31.79 45.85
C VAL A 970 85.60 -31.85 44.41
N ALA A 971 86.88 -32.18 44.20
CA ALA A 971 87.43 -32.45 42.87
C ALA A 971 87.74 -33.95 42.76
N THR A 972 87.25 -34.59 41.71
CA THR A 972 87.45 -36.01 41.41
C THR A 972 88.12 -36.16 40.05
N ILE A 973 89.19 -36.96 39.98
CA ILE A 973 89.81 -37.36 38.73
C ILE A 973 89.35 -38.77 38.37
N HIS A 974 88.66 -38.92 37.25
CA HIS A 974 88.27 -40.19 36.65
C HIS A 974 89.26 -40.56 35.55
N SER A 975 90.01 -41.65 35.75
CA SER A 975 91.01 -42.14 34.81
C SER A 975 90.80 -43.64 34.53
N ALA A 976 91.52 -44.19 33.54
CA ALA A 976 91.47 -45.62 33.25
C ALA A 976 91.98 -46.50 34.41
N ASP A 977 92.82 -45.93 35.28
CA ASP A 977 93.43 -46.61 36.43
C ASP A 977 92.58 -46.52 37.71
N GLY A 978 91.44 -45.80 37.67
CA GLY A 978 90.52 -45.61 38.80
C GLY A 978 90.16 -44.14 39.05
N GLU A 979 89.42 -43.92 40.14
CA GLU A 979 88.90 -42.60 40.56
C GLU A 979 89.58 -42.11 41.85
N VAL A 980 89.96 -40.84 41.90
CA VAL A 980 90.56 -40.21 43.08
C VAL A 980 89.87 -38.88 43.38
N SER A 981 89.31 -38.73 44.59
CA SER A 981 88.63 -37.50 45.03
C SER A 981 89.39 -36.78 46.14
N LYS A 982 89.35 -35.44 46.11
CA LYS A 982 89.84 -34.56 47.19
C LYS A 982 88.82 -33.49 47.50
N GLU A 983 88.67 -33.17 48.77
CA GLU A 983 87.72 -32.18 49.28
C GLU A 983 88.45 -30.95 49.86
N SER A 984 87.82 -29.79 49.75
CA SER A 984 88.28 -28.54 50.36
C SER A 984 87.10 -27.66 50.78
N GLU A 985 87.10 -27.23 52.03
CA GLU A 985 86.19 -26.20 52.57
C GLU A 985 86.87 -24.82 52.67
N VAL A 986 88.19 -24.77 52.45
CA VAL A 986 88.99 -23.55 52.66
C VAL A 986 89.11 -22.78 51.35
N ARG A 987 88.65 -21.53 51.37
CA ARG A 987 88.72 -20.61 50.23
C ARG A 987 89.77 -19.54 50.45
N VAL A 988 90.71 -19.43 49.52
CA VAL A 988 91.70 -18.34 49.50
C VAL A 988 91.46 -17.52 48.23
N ASN A 989 91.24 -16.21 48.39
CA ASN A 989 90.94 -15.30 47.28
C ASN A 989 89.79 -15.78 46.37
N GLY A 990 88.75 -16.40 46.94
CA GLY A 990 87.59 -16.90 46.21
C GLY A 990 87.76 -18.26 45.52
N LYS A 991 88.89 -18.95 45.73
CA LYS A 991 89.20 -20.24 45.10
C LYS A 991 89.37 -21.38 46.10
N PHE A 992 88.92 -22.57 45.73
CA PHE A 992 89.28 -23.84 46.36
C PHE A 992 90.49 -24.43 45.63
N THR A 993 91.44 -25.03 46.34
CA THR A 993 92.66 -25.59 45.74
C THR A 993 92.82 -27.06 46.11
N PHE A 994 93.12 -27.88 45.11
CA PHE A 994 93.36 -29.32 45.20
C PHE A 994 94.68 -29.65 44.49
N VAL A 995 95.38 -30.68 44.93
CA VAL A 995 96.64 -31.13 44.28
C VAL A 995 96.54 -32.64 44.09
N PHE A 996 96.79 -33.15 42.90
CA PHE A 996 96.76 -34.58 42.55
C PHE A 996 98.11 -35.03 41.99
N ASP A 997 98.47 -36.29 42.23
CA ASP A 997 99.72 -36.87 41.74
C ASP A 997 99.42 -37.66 40.46
N ASP A 998 100.31 -37.56 39.46
CA ASP A 998 100.36 -38.38 38.24
C ASP A 998 99.07 -38.48 37.41
N VAL A 999 98.32 -37.37 37.32
CA VAL A 999 97.10 -37.28 36.49
C VAL A 999 97.41 -37.46 35.01
N GLN A 1000 96.85 -38.50 34.40
CA GLN A 1000 97.02 -38.79 32.98
C GLN A 1000 96.28 -37.79 32.09
N PRO A 1001 96.86 -37.37 30.95
CA PRO A 1001 96.12 -36.69 29.88
C PRO A 1001 94.88 -37.52 29.46
N ASP A 1002 93.78 -36.86 29.11
CA ASP A 1002 92.46 -37.42 28.75
C ASP A 1002 91.59 -37.94 29.92
N SER A 1003 92.09 -37.92 31.16
CA SER A 1003 91.27 -38.11 32.37
C SER A 1003 90.15 -37.06 32.47
N THR A 1004 89.03 -37.38 33.11
CA THR A 1004 87.96 -36.42 33.38
C THR A 1004 88.13 -35.85 34.79
N LEU A 1005 88.23 -34.54 34.92
CA LEU A 1005 88.10 -33.83 36.19
C LEU A 1005 86.64 -33.46 36.40
N GLU A 1006 86.02 -34.06 37.41
CA GLU A 1006 84.75 -33.61 37.97
C GLU A 1006 85.04 -32.66 39.14
N VAL A 1007 84.31 -31.55 39.19
CA VAL A 1007 84.30 -30.63 40.32
C VAL A 1007 82.86 -30.47 40.76
N VAL A 1008 82.57 -30.77 42.01
CA VAL A 1008 81.25 -30.57 42.62
C VAL A 1008 81.39 -29.57 43.76
N VAL A 1009 80.51 -28.58 43.81
CA VAL A 1009 80.45 -27.61 44.91
C VAL A 1009 79.16 -27.76 45.69
N TYR A 1010 79.24 -27.52 46.99
CA TYR A 1010 78.15 -27.63 47.95
C TYR A 1010 77.98 -26.32 48.73
N ASP A 1011 76.76 -26.06 49.21
CA ASP A 1011 76.47 -24.96 50.14
C ASP A 1011 76.77 -25.33 51.60
N ASP A 1012 76.37 -24.45 52.54
CA ASP A 1012 76.55 -24.63 53.99
C ASP A 1012 75.71 -25.81 54.55
N ALA A 1013 74.77 -26.35 53.78
CA ALA A 1013 73.91 -27.48 54.16
C ALA A 1013 74.34 -28.80 53.50
N ASP A 1014 75.52 -28.84 52.87
CA ASP A 1014 76.03 -29.97 52.10
C ASP A 1014 75.12 -30.40 50.94
N ILE A 1015 74.29 -29.47 50.44
CA ILE A 1015 73.48 -29.70 49.24
C ILE A 1015 74.33 -29.36 48.02
N LEU A 1016 74.30 -30.21 46.99
CA LEU A 1016 74.98 -29.96 45.72
C LEU A 1016 74.38 -28.70 45.08
N VAL A 1017 75.22 -27.72 44.76
CA VAL A 1017 74.77 -26.44 44.17
C VAL A 1017 75.23 -26.21 42.74
N ASP A 1018 76.34 -26.82 42.33
CA ASP A 1018 76.82 -26.80 40.94
C ASP A 1018 77.86 -27.90 40.71
N SER A 1019 78.00 -28.34 39.47
CA SER A 1019 79.01 -29.31 39.05
C SER A 1019 79.68 -28.88 37.74
N SER A 1020 80.88 -29.39 37.50
CA SER A 1020 81.67 -29.11 36.30
C SER A 1020 82.51 -30.31 35.92
N PHE A 1021 82.44 -30.71 34.65
CA PHE A 1021 83.19 -31.84 34.09
C PHE A 1021 84.14 -31.33 33.01
N ASN A 1022 85.44 -31.47 33.23
CA ASN A 1022 86.49 -30.96 32.36
C ASN A 1022 87.44 -32.07 31.93
N LYS A 1023 87.70 -32.21 30.63
CA LYS A 1023 88.72 -33.13 30.12
C LYS A 1023 90.12 -32.58 30.37
N MET A 1024 90.94 -33.36 31.07
CA MET A 1024 92.31 -33.01 31.39
C MET A 1024 93.18 -33.07 30.15
N VAL A 1025 93.99 -32.03 29.95
CA VAL A 1025 94.95 -31.93 28.84
C VAL A 1025 96.36 -31.79 29.39
N ALA A 1026 97.37 -32.13 28.59
CA ALA A 1026 98.75 -31.95 28.98
C ALA A 1026 99.08 -30.45 29.17
N GLY A 1027 99.61 -30.09 30.35
CA GLY A 1027 100.01 -28.71 30.69
C GLY A 1027 98.91 -27.91 31.40
N ASN A 1028 99.07 -26.58 31.43
CA ASN A 1028 98.17 -25.69 32.17
C ASN A 1028 96.93 -25.33 31.34
N LYS A 1029 95.74 -25.36 31.94
CA LYS A 1029 94.49 -25.01 31.27
C LYS A 1029 93.56 -24.22 32.19
N VAL A 1030 92.72 -23.37 31.59
CA VAL A 1030 91.61 -22.70 32.28
C VAL A 1030 90.32 -23.09 31.56
N PHE A 1031 89.38 -23.62 32.31
CA PHE A 1031 88.01 -23.89 31.90
C PHE A 1031 87.12 -22.78 32.45
N THR A 1032 86.22 -22.25 31.62
CA THR A 1032 85.31 -21.17 32.00
C THR A 1032 83.89 -21.68 31.92
N ASP A 1033 83.28 -21.84 33.09
CA ASP A 1033 81.97 -22.45 33.23
C ASP A 1033 80.89 -21.38 33.40
N LEU A 1034 81.28 -20.14 33.68
CA LEU A 1034 80.37 -19.01 33.70
C LEU A 1034 79.95 -18.61 32.28
N PRO A 1035 78.64 -18.60 31.97
CA PRO A 1035 78.15 -18.09 30.69
C PRO A 1035 78.50 -16.61 30.46
N ALA A 1036 78.73 -16.22 29.21
CA ALA A 1036 79.02 -14.83 28.85
C ALA A 1036 77.82 -13.88 29.04
N SER A 1037 76.61 -14.42 29.22
CA SER A 1037 75.39 -13.69 29.55
C SER A 1037 74.58 -14.53 30.54
N PRO A 1038 73.89 -13.92 31.53
CA PRO A 1038 73.12 -14.66 32.53
C PRO A 1038 72.08 -15.58 31.87
N LEU A 1039 72.13 -16.87 32.18
CA LEU A 1039 71.24 -17.92 31.66
C LEU A 1039 70.30 -18.48 32.72
N GLU A 1040 70.43 -18.05 33.97
CA GLU A 1040 69.59 -18.48 35.06
C GLU A 1040 68.18 -17.89 34.98
N GLY A 1041 67.19 -18.73 35.28
CA GLY A 1041 65.78 -18.36 35.24
C GLY A 1041 64.87 -19.53 34.87
N SER A 1042 63.57 -19.26 34.87
CA SER A 1042 62.54 -20.21 34.47
C SER A 1042 62.10 -19.91 33.04
N TYR A 1043 62.37 -20.82 32.11
CA TYR A 1043 62.06 -20.67 30.68
C TYR A 1043 60.87 -21.54 30.31
N THR A 1044 59.99 -21.09 29.42
CA THR A 1044 58.94 -21.99 28.90
C THR A 1044 59.57 -23.05 27.99
N LEU A 1045 59.09 -24.29 28.07
CA LEU A 1045 59.56 -25.37 27.19
C LEU A 1045 59.41 -24.99 25.72
N TYR A 1046 58.30 -24.31 25.37
CA TYR A 1046 58.09 -23.73 24.05
C TYR A 1046 59.23 -22.79 23.62
N SER A 1047 59.67 -21.87 24.48
CA SER A 1047 60.76 -20.92 24.15
C SER A 1047 62.09 -21.63 23.89
N LEU A 1048 62.39 -22.69 24.64
CA LEU A 1048 63.63 -23.46 24.48
C LEU A 1048 63.62 -24.32 23.22
N LEU A 1049 62.47 -24.92 22.88
CA LEU A 1049 62.35 -25.74 21.67
C LEU A 1049 62.29 -24.91 20.37
N THR A 1050 61.87 -23.64 20.47
CA THR A 1050 61.79 -22.75 19.31
C THR A 1050 63.02 -21.89 19.10
N ASP A 1051 63.79 -21.61 20.15
CA ASP A 1051 65.10 -20.94 20.07
C ASP A 1051 66.24 -21.96 20.24
N GLN A 1052 66.63 -22.58 19.13
CA GLN A 1052 67.72 -23.55 19.09
C GLN A 1052 69.04 -22.99 19.63
N SER A 1053 69.27 -21.67 19.49
CA SER A 1053 70.51 -21.04 19.96
C SER A 1053 70.54 -20.91 21.48
N LEU A 1054 69.39 -20.60 22.09
CA LEU A 1054 69.25 -20.48 23.54
C LEU A 1054 69.42 -21.84 24.22
N LEU A 1055 68.71 -22.87 23.75
CA LEU A 1055 68.83 -24.22 24.31
C LEU A 1055 70.26 -24.77 24.14
N THR A 1056 70.86 -24.62 22.96
CA THR A 1056 72.27 -25.03 22.74
C THR A 1056 73.23 -24.27 23.67
N ASN A 1057 72.97 -22.99 23.93
CA ASN A 1057 73.80 -22.20 24.84
C ASN A 1057 73.62 -22.59 26.30
N ILE A 1058 72.40 -22.95 26.75
CA ILE A 1058 72.17 -23.51 28.09
C ILE A 1058 72.90 -24.86 28.23
N LEU A 1059 72.71 -25.78 27.28
CA LEU A 1059 73.33 -27.11 27.31
C LEU A 1059 74.86 -27.10 27.17
N LYS A 1060 75.45 -25.96 26.80
CA LYS A 1060 76.91 -25.78 26.82
C LYS A 1060 77.47 -25.69 28.26
N TYR A 1061 76.67 -25.23 29.21
CA TYR A 1061 77.10 -24.93 30.59
C TYR A 1061 76.37 -25.75 31.66
N TYR A 1062 75.26 -26.39 31.32
CA TYR A 1062 74.41 -27.17 32.20
C TYR A 1062 74.10 -28.53 31.58
N SER A 1063 74.17 -29.60 32.37
CA SER A 1063 73.72 -30.92 31.94
C SER A 1063 72.18 -31.03 31.99
N LEU A 1064 71.61 -32.12 31.46
CA LEU A 1064 70.16 -32.31 31.50
C LEU A 1064 69.66 -32.60 32.93
N GLU A 1065 70.54 -33.15 33.76
CA GLU A 1065 70.30 -33.44 35.18
C GLU A 1065 70.29 -32.15 36.03
N ASP A 1066 71.04 -31.13 35.62
CA ASP A 1066 71.08 -29.81 36.28
C ASP A 1066 69.77 -29.02 36.07
N LEU A 1067 69.00 -29.33 35.02
CA LEU A 1067 67.81 -28.60 34.64
C LEU A 1067 66.57 -29.19 35.28
N LYS A 1068 65.82 -28.39 36.04
CA LYS A 1068 64.56 -28.83 36.64
C LYS A 1068 63.39 -28.52 35.72
N VAL A 1069 62.50 -29.49 35.53
CA VAL A 1069 61.29 -29.33 34.72
C VAL A 1069 60.06 -29.48 35.58
N GLY A 1070 59.11 -28.57 35.37
CA GLY A 1070 57.84 -28.61 36.04
C GLY A 1070 56.75 -27.85 35.32
N THR A 1071 55.55 -27.94 35.87
CA THR A 1071 54.36 -27.28 35.34
C THR A 1071 54.01 -26.04 36.15
N THR A 1072 53.34 -25.10 35.46
CA THR A 1072 52.85 -23.84 35.99
C THR A 1072 51.34 -23.77 35.74
N TYR A 1073 50.58 -23.34 36.75
CA TYR A 1073 49.11 -23.20 36.69
C TYR A 1073 48.67 -21.75 36.54
#